data_AF-A0A6S7HV71-F1
#
_entry.id   AF-A0A6S7HV71-F1
#
_cell.length_a   1.000
_cell.length_b   1.000
_cell.length_c   1.000
_cell.angle_alpha   90.00
_cell.angle_beta   90.00
_cell.angle_gamma   90.00
#
_symmetry.space_group_name_H-M   'P 1'
#
loop_
_entity.id
_entity.type
_entity.pdbx_description
1 polymer ?
#
loop_
_entity_poly.entity_id
_entity_poly.type
_entity_poly.pdbx_seq_one_letter_code
_entity_poly.pdbx_strand_id
1 'polypeptide(L)'
;MLKRISFLRNSVYCNRVLETWHGMHCYGLIYKRCHSVTRNPSSAIWLQVLLSGQRDTSPGLYLFTDSDRYLINTGENTLRHLQATGLPTKGLDKILLTGSSINHIGGLTNTLLSISTQRRLSYECPINVHGPPSLEAFLQTIRKSFQYLSKFDFVKLNLIDEKTSWHEISNDENLRIFGCAINDEPSKGDNTIYPRLAISYAFKLHEPLRRVSLDAVREIGVPDDIFQKVVQECQMGNSISLPSGKVIMPSDIFLAPQRRQSFVVIDCPSKRVFRTLTQFNQTNFFNQDLKTHIDLIIHMTPYEIATTSEYKSWMKTFNSETKHVIMNNRIESNPPPTFFTFDKIYDKLNKDHSHVFPALKYSVMDTNVVDFLNFPDTVTTASPSLKYIFRPQRFEGFEENRLKSKVESLLKTIRDKENAKNFTSFETSNDFEVVFLGTGSRMSSVLRNTSGILLNLRDATSLLMDCGEGTYRQMCYHYGEDIDIILKQLRTVFVSHMHIDHHLGLVNILLQRKKIMGSSDYVRIIGPESLDLYLRYFEMLTGESLNFRFTQFWWVKRGVGKKEGRTFSRSLGLSALSVVPTKHSDYSHGLVVERNGWKIVYSADTRPCKQLIDTGQKATLLIHEATFEDQLLDRAKATNHCTVSEAIRCSELMKAEHTILTHFSSRHLFPCETARLPDRVNFAFDHMTVRQKDLSTLQRIMPSLEKTILQSQRGKRPRRKRN
;
A
#
# COMPACT_ATOMS: atom_id res chain seq x y z
N MET A 1 -19.39 30.32 -7.59
CA MET A 1 -19.70 28.94 -7.16
C MET A 1 -19.91 28.82 -5.64
N LEU A 2 -20.40 29.89 -4.98
CA LEU A 2 -20.70 29.96 -3.53
C LEU A 2 -22.20 30.22 -3.22
N LYS A 3 -23.08 30.10 -4.23
CA LYS A 3 -24.54 30.36 -4.10
C LYS A 3 -25.42 29.10 -4.26
N ARG A 4 -24.87 27.90 -4.04
CA ARG A 4 -25.64 26.63 -4.11
C ARG A 4 -25.58 25.80 -2.82
N ILE A 5 -25.33 26.43 -1.67
CA ILE A 5 -25.25 25.75 -0.36
C ILE A 5 -26.56 25.87 0.46
N SER A 6 -27.62 26.52 -0.06
CA SER A 6 -28.84 26.78 0.72
C SER A 6 -30.07 25.91 0.41
N PHE A 7 -29.96 24.86 -0.41
CA PHE A 7 -31.10 23.97 -0.67
C PHE A 7 -30.65 22.52 -0.56
N LEU A 8 -30.88 21.92 0.61
CA LEU A 8 -31.10 20.49 0.91
C LEU A 8 -31.06 20.25 2.44
N ARG A 9 -31.75 21.12 3.20
CA ARG A 9 -32.30 20.74 4.51
C ARG A 9 -33.73 20.27 4.23
N ASN A 10 -34.07 19.08 4.71
CA ASN A 10 -35.37 18.39 4.61
C ASN A 10 -35.45 17.32 3.49
N SER A 11 -35.01 16.11 3.83
CA SER A 11 -35.79 14.91 3.50
C SER A 11 -35.68 13.91 4.64
N VAL A 12 -36.78 13.80 5.38
CA VAL A 12 -37.08 12.78 6.37
C VAL A 12 -37.13 11.43 5.64
N TYR A 13 -36.24 10.51 5.96
CA TYR A 13 -36.46 9.05 5.92
C TYR A 13 -35.29 8.38 6.64
N CYS A 14 -35.31 8.48 7.97
CA CYS A 14 -34.42 7.77 8.87
C CYS A 14 -35.34 6.96 9.78
N ASN A 15 -35.43 5.64 9.56
CA ASN A 15 -35.70 4.60 10.57
C ASN A 15 -35.94 3.24 9.91
N ARG A 16 -35.43 2.18 10.56
CA ARG A 16 -35.43 0.73 10.25
C ARG A 16 -34.31 0.27 9.31
N VAL A 17 -33.20 -0.21 9.88
CA VAL A 17 -32.96 -1.63 10.22
C VAL A 17 -31.74 -1.68 11.15
N LEU A 18 -32.00 -1.59 12.46
CA LEU A 18 -31.15 -2.11 13.51
C LEU A 18 -31.86 -3.38 13.98
N GLU A 19 -31.23 -4.53 13.80
CA GLU A 19 -31.35 -5.77 14.61
C GLU A 19 -31.03 -7.01 13.77
N THR A 20 -29.97 -7.69 14.19
CA THR A 20 -29.69 -9.14 14.21
C THR A 20 -28.20 -9.38 13.96
N TRP A 21 -27.68 -10.53 14.40
CA TRP A 21 -26.27 -10.87 14.65
C TRP A 21 -25.79 -10.62 16.09
N HIS A 22 -26.53 -11.20 17.03
CA HIS A 22 -25.96 -11.84 18.22
C HIS A 22 -25.70 -13.33 17.91
N GLY A 23 -24.52 -13.82 18.28
CA GLY A 23 -24.27 -15.27 18.37
C GLY A 23 -22.96 -15.74 17.76
N MET A 24 -21.84 -15.56 18.47
CA MET A 24 -20.79 -16.57 18.57
C MET A 24 -19.89 -16.22 19.76
N HIS A 25 -20.12 -16.92 20.86
CA HIS A 25 -19.25 -16.96 22.01
C HIS A 25 -17.89 -17.56 21.62
N CYS A 26 -16.83 -16.77 21.75
CA CYS A 26 -15.47 -17.26 21.92
C CYS A 26 -14.89 -16.51 23.11
N TYR A 27 -14.69 -17.23 24.21
CA TYR A 27 -13.92 -16.78 25.37
C TYR A 27 -12.50 -16.47 24.92
N GLY A 28 -12.21 -15.19 24.70
CA GLY A 28 -10.88 -14.66 24.40
C GLY A 28 -10.60 -13.52 25.35
N LEU A 29 -9.64 -13.75 26.25
CA LEU A 29 -9.09 -12.81 27.23
C LEU A 29 -9.22 -11.35 26.78
N ILE A 30 -10.01 -10.59 27.53
CA ILE A 30 -10.09 -9.14 27.43
C ILE A 30 -8.69 -8.60 27.76
N TYR A 31 -7.89 -8.28 26.74
CA TYR A 31 -6.76 -7.37 26.91
C TYR A 31 -7.35 -5.98 27.18
N LYS A 32 -7.65 -5.70 28.44
CA LYS A 32 -7.82 -4.32 28.93
C LYS A 32 -6.50 -3.60 28.66
N ARG A 33 -6.44 -2.82 27.57
CA ARG A 33 -5.47 -1.73 27.40
C ARG A 33 -5.88 -0.59 28.37
N CYS A 34 -5.88 -0.88 29.67
CA CYS A 34 -5.99 0.15 30.71
C CYS A 34 -4.62 0.84 30.79
N HIS A 35 -4.62 2.14 30.49
CA HIS A 35 -3.47 3.04 30.51
C HIS A 35 -3.00 3.37 31.95
N SER A 36 -2.84 2.37 32.83
CA SER A 36 -2.51 2.60 34.25
C SER A 36 -1.40 1.70 34.80
N VAL A 37 -0.62 1.05 33.93
CA VAL A 37 0.63 0.37 34.34
C VAL A 37 1.75 0.99 33.52
N THR A 38 2.62 1.77 34.17
CA THR A 38 3.85 2.28 33.57
C THR A 38 4.64 1.10 33.02
N ARG A 39 4.70 0.97 31.69
CA ARG A 39 5.48 -0.07 31.04
C ARG A 39 6.93 0.36 31.00
N ASN A 40 7.82 -0.59 31.24
CA ASN A 40 9.24 -0.36 31.08
C ASN A 40 9.57 -0.16 29.59
N PRO A 41 10.56 0.69 29.25
CA PRO A 41 11.01 0.89 27.87
C PRO A 41 11.43 -0.42 27.21
N SER A 42 11.09 -0.57 25.93
CA SER A 42 11.39 -1.78 25.16
C SER A 42 12.86 -2.16 25.14
N SER A 43 13.08 -3.47 25.24
CA SER A 43 14.39 -4.13 25.21
C SER A 43 14.88 -4.41 23.79
N ALA A 44 13.96 -4.45 22.82
CA ALA A 44 14.23 -4.62 21.39
C ALA A 44 13.61 -3.45 20.62
N ILE A 45 14.44 -2.71 19.89
CA ILE A 45 14.03 -1.57 19.08
C ILE A 45 14.83 -1.58 17.78
N TRP A 46 14.15 -1.56 16.64
CA TRP A 46 14.79 -1.52 15.33
C TRP A 46 13.91 -0.81 14.30
N LEU A 47 14.56 -0.16 13.35
CA LEU A 47 13.94 0.51 12.22
C LEU A 47 14.24 -0.28 10.96
N GLN A 48 13.22 -0.54 10.14
CA GLN A 48 13.35 -1.24 8.89
C GLN A 48 12.78 -0.43 7.74
N VAL A 49 13.51 -0.38 6.63
CA VAL A 49 12.99 0.14 5.36
C VAL A 49 11.92 -0.83 4.85
N LEU A 50 10.69 -0.33 4.71
CA LEU A 50 9.62 -1.07 4.04
C LEU A 50 9.77 -0.92 2.53
N LEU A 51 9.73 0.33 2.06
CA LEU A 51 9.75 0.67 0.66
C LEU A 51 10.76 1.81 0.47
N SER A 52 11.64 1.72 -0.53
CA SER A 52 12.73 2.68 -0.74
C SER A 52 12.32 3.92 -1.55
N GLY A 53 11.13 3.93 -2.15
CA GLY A 53 10.62 5.05 -2.93
C GLY A 53 10.90 4.95 -4.44
N GLN A 54 10.94 3.74 -5.01
CA GLN A 54 11.17 3.48 -6.44
C GLN A 54 10.08 4.08 -7.33
N ARG A 55 10.23 3.98 -8.66
CA ARG A 55 9.22 4.42 -9.62
C ARG A 55 7.80 3.91 -9.32
N ASP A 56 7.67 2.69 -8.80
CA ASP A 56 6.42 1.98 -8.51
C ASP A 56 6.02 1.96 -7.02
N THR A 57 6.84 2.50 -6.12
CA THR A 57 6.63 2.44 -4.67
C THR A 57 6.95 3.77 -3.99
N SER A 58 6.29 4.05 -2.87
CA SER A 58 6.58 5.25 -2.08
C SER A 58 7.53 4.95 -0.93
N PRO A 59 8.37 5.89 -0.47
CA PRO A 59 9.24 5.66 0.67
C PRO A 59 8.41 5.41 1.94
N GLY A 60 8.77 4.39 2.70
CA GLY A 60 8.09 4.05 3.95
C GLY A 60 8.98 3.26 4.90
N LEU A 61 8.78 3.46 6.20
CA LEU A 61 9.56 2.83 7.26
C LEU A 61 8.66 2.15 8.28
N TYR A 62 9.20 1.10 8.91
CA TYR A 62 8.58 0.38 10.00
C TYR A 62 9.50 0.41 11.21
N LEU A 63 9.05 1.06 12.29
CA LEU A 63 9.72 1.03 13.57
C LEU A 63 9.04 0.00 14.46
N PHE A 64 9.84 -0.94 14.94
CA PHE A 64 9.42 -1.96 15.88
C PHE A 64 9.95 -1.64 17.27
N THR A 65 9.08 -1.81 18.26
CA THR A 65 9.46 -2.05 19.65
C THR A 65 8.84 -3.37 20.10
N ASP A 66 9.24 -3.97 21.22
CA ASP A 66 8.58 -5.20 21.69
C ASP A 66 7.10 -4.97 22.05
N SER A 67 6.74 -3.75 22.45
CA SER A 67 5.42 -3.31 22.91
C SER A 67 4.53 -2.74 21.79
N ASP A 68 5.09 -1.89 20.92
CA ASP A 68 4.35 -1.04 19.97
C ASP A 68 4.98 -1.05 18.58
N ARG A 69 4.22 -0.64 17.56
CA ARG A 69 4.69 -0.49 16.17
C ARG A 69 4.35 0.89 15.65
N TYR A 70 5.22 1.40 14.80
CA TYR A 70 5.06 2.71 14.18
C TYR A 70 5.31 2.59 12.68
N LEU A 71 4.44 3.22 11.88
CA LEU A 71 4.64 3.39 10.45
C LEU A 71 5.03 4.83 10.17
N ILE A 72 6.05 5.04 9.36
CA ILE A 72 6.38 6.35 8.82
C ILE A 72 6.10 6.30 7.32
N ASN A 73 5.12 7.11 6.89
CA ASN A 73 4.44 7.05 5.60
C ASN A 73 3.70 5.73 5.32
N THR A 74 2.62 5.86 4.54
CA THR A 74 1.75 4.77 4.13
C THR A 74 1.34 4.97 2.66
N GLY A 75 2.30 4.92 1.75
CA GLY A 75 2.02 4.94 0.31
C GLY A 75 1.30 3.68 -0.17
N GLU A 76 0.90 3.65 -1.45
CA GLU A 76 0.25 2.48 -2.03
C GLU A 76 1.07 1.19 -1.82
N ASN A 77 0.38 0.07 -1.61
CA ASN A 77 0.94 -1.26 -1.35
C ASN A 77 1.65 -1.44 -0.01
N THR A 78 1.62 -0.46 0.91
CA THR A 78 2.19 -0.59 2.25
C THR A 78 1.69 -1.86 2.95
N LEU A 79 0.38 -2.07 2.95
CA LEU A 79 -0.22 -3.26 3.58
C LEU A 79 0.24 -4.57 2.91
N ARG A 80 0.26 -4.60 1.57
CA ARG A 80 0.71 -5.76 0.80
C ARG A 80 2.15 -6.12 1.14
N HIS A 81 3.00 -5.11 1.31
CA HIS A 81 4.40 -5.29 1.70
C HIS A 81 4.57 -5.78 3.14
N LEU A 82 3.78 -5.27 4.10
CA LEU A 82 3.77 -5.76 5.48
C LEU A 82 3.41 -7.25 5.55
N GLN A 83 2.38 -7.68 4.80
CA GLN A 83 2.00 -9.08 4.70
C GLN A 83 3.11 -9.94 4.09
N ALA A 84 3.73 -9.43 3.02
CA ALA A 84 4.73 -10.13 2.24
C ALA A 84 6.08 -10.28 2.99
N THR A 85 6.44 -9.33 3.86
CA THR A 85 7.58 -9.40 4.79
C THR A 85 7.28 -10.18 6.07
N GLY A 86 6.01 -10.47 6.37
CA GLY A 86 5.58 -11.05 7.64
C GLY A 86 5.68 -10.07 8.82
N LEU A 87 5.78 -8.77 8.55
CA LEU A 87 5.80 -7.74 9.59
C LEU A 87 4.40 -7.58 10.21
N PRO A 88 4.26 -7.69 11.54
CA PRO A 88 2.95 -7.66 12.17
C PRO A 88 2.35 -6.26 12.17
N THR A 89 1.07 -6.17 11.85
CA THR A 89 0.24 -4.97 12.09
C THR A 89 -0.39 -4.96 13.49
N LYS A 90 -0.35 -6.11 14.18
CA LYS A 90 -0.75 -6.21 15.59
C LYS A 90 0.21 -5.38 16.44
N GLY A 91 -0.34 -4.48 17.26
CA GLY A 91 0.46 -3.55 18.06
C GLY A 91 0.77 -2.23 17.37
N LEU A 92 0.30 -2.00 16.13
CA LEU A 92 0.41 -0.67 15.52
C LEU A 92 -0.31 0.38 16.36
N ASP A 93 0.45 1.39 16.76
CA ASP A 93 -0.02 2.44 17.66
C ASP A 93 -0.02 3.81 16.98
N LYS A 94 1.05 4.11 16.23
CA LYS A 94 1.24 5.41 15.58
C LYS A 94 1.54 5.28 14.08
N ILE A 95 0.95 6.17 13.30
CA ILE A 95 1.30 6.42 11.90
C ILE A 95 1.78 7.86 11.80
N LEU A 96 2.98 8.07 11.26
CA LEU A 96 3.64 9.37 11.15
C LEU A 96 3.79 9.71 9.67
N LEU A 97 3.05 10.70 9.18
CA LEU A 97 3.02 11.07 7.77
C LEU A 97 3.90 12.29 7.54
N THR A 98 4.90 12.16 6.67
CA THR A 98 5.81 13.26 6.32
C THR A 98 5.19 14.26 5.34
N GLY A 99 4.02 13.97 4.78
CA GLY A 99 3.29 14.85 3.88
C GLY A 99 1.89 14.34 3.55
N SER A 100 1.22 14.97 2.59
CA SER A 100 -0.16 14.66 2.19
C SER A 100 -0.33 14.22 0.73
N SER A 101 0.75 14.14 -0.05
CA SER A 101 0.66 13.59 -1.41
C SER A 101 0.37 12.08 -1.41
N ILE A 102 0.00 11.54 -2.57
CA ILE A 102 -0.30 10.10 -2.72
C ILE A 102 0.86 9.20 -2.27
N ASN A 103 2.10 9.70 -2.33
CA ASN A 103 3.28 8.97 -1.87
C ASN A 103 3.24 8.72 -0.35
N HIS A 104 2.62 9.63 0.41
CA HIS A 104 2.55 9.54 1.87
C HIS A 104 1.31 8.78 2.34
N ILE A 105 0.17 8.97 1.66
CA ILE A 105 -1.14 8.53 2.17
C ILE A 105 -1.88 7.51 1.30
N GLY A 106 -1.36 7.14 0.13
CA GLY A 106 -2.08 6.33 -0.86
C GLY A 106 -2.54 4.95 -0.35
N GLY A 107 -1.82 4.35 0.60
CA GLY A 107 -2.17 3.09 1.26
C GLY A 107 -2.76 3.25 2.65
N LEU A 108 -3.00 4.48 3.12
CA LEU A 108 -3.49 4.76 4.49
C LEU A 108 -4.87 4.13 4.71
N THR A 109 -5.79 4.30 3.76
CA THR A 109 -7.17 3.80 3.85
C THR A 109 -7.20 2.28 4.02
N ASN A 110 -6.49 1.53 3.17
CA ASN A 110 -6.42 0.08 3.24
C ASN A 110 -5.70 -0.41 4.50
N THR A 111 -4.64 0.30 4.93
CA THR A 111 -3.93 -0.02 6.18
C THR A 111 -4.85 0.11 7.39
N LEU A 112 -5.58 1.24 7.52
CA LEU A 112 -6.52 1.47 8.61
C LEU A 112 -7.66 0.45 8.63
N LEU A 113 -8.22 0.11 7.47
CA LEU A 113 -9.26 -0.93 7.36
C LEU A 113 -8.74 -2.33 7.71
N SER A 114 -7.49 -2.64 7.36
CA SER A 114 -6.88 -3.91 7.78
C SER A 114 -6.85 -4.01 9.29
N ILE A 115 -6.40 -2.96 9.97
CA ILE A 115 -6.18 -2.99 11.42
C ILE A 115 -7.52 -3.03 12.16
N SER A 116 -8.54 -2.34 11.66
CA SER A 116 -9.89 -2.37 12.26
C SER A 116 -10.56 -3.75 12.17
N THR A 117 -10.18 -4.58 11.19
CA THR A 117 -10.65 -5.98 11.14
C THR A 117 -9.90 -6.92 12.07
N GLN A 118 -8.65 -6.59 12.43
CA GLN A 118 -7.79 -7.42 13.27
C GLN A 118 -7.96 -7.15 14.77
N ARG A 119 -8.43 -5.95 15.13
CA ARG A 119 -8.48 -5.45 16.50
C ARG A 119 -9.84 -4.82 16.77
N ARG A 120 -10.36 -4.99 17.98
CA ARG A 120 -11.45 -4.14 18.50
C ARG A 120 -10.86 -2.76 18.77
N LEU A 121 -10.98 -1.87 17.80
CA LEU A 121 -10.62 -0.46 17.93
C LEU A 121 -11.87 0.33 18.32
N SER A 122 -11.68 1.37 19.12
CA SER A 122 -12.74 2.29 19.55
C SER A 122 -12.14 3.67 19.79
N TYR A 123 -12.98 4.66 20.08
CA TYR A 123 -12.52 5.97 20.52
C TYR A 123 -11.62 5.88 21.77
N GLU A 124 -11.88 4.91 22.65
CA GLU A 124 -11.08 4.66 23.87
C GLU A 124 -9.76 3.93 23.61
N CYS A 125 -9.59 3.34 22.41
CA CYS A 125 -8.34 2.70 21.99
C CYS A 125 -8.01 3.08 20.53
N PRO A 126 -7.63 4.35 20.30
CA PRO A 126 -7.46 4.86 18.95
C PRO A 126 -6.13 4.42 18.32
N ILE A 127 -6.02 4.63 17.00
CA ILE A 127 -4.74 4.71 16.30
C ILE A 127 -4.38 6.19 16.16
N ASN A 128 -3.17 6.55 16.58
CA ASN A 128 -2.69 7.93 16.49
C ASN A 128 -2.10 8.16 15.09
N VAL A 129 -2.65 9.11 14.33
CA VAL A 129 -2.12 9.49 13.01
C VAL A 129 -1.62 10.93 13.08
N HIS A 130 -0.32 11.10 12.94
CA HIS A 130 0.34 12.40 12.90
C HIS A 130 0.59 12.80 11.45
N GLY A 131 0.46 14.08 11.14
CA GLY A 131 0.67 14.58 9.78
C GLY A 131 0.21 16.02 9.58
N PRO A 132 0.15 16.50 8.33
CA PRO A 132 -0.23 17.88 8.03
C PRO A 132 -1.74 18.12 8.24
N PRO A 133 -2.19 19.38 8.41
CA PRO A 133 -3.59 19.72 8.63
C PRO A 133 -4.55 19.23 7.53
N SER A 134 -4.07 19.11 6.29
CA SER A 134 -4.84 18.59 5.15
C SER A 134 -5.36 17.15 5.36
N LEU A 135 -4.77 16.40 6.31
CA LEU A 135 -5.17 15.04 6.63
C LEU A 135 -6.59 14.95 7.19
N GLU A 136 -7.03 15.97 7.93
CA GLU A 136 -8.39 16.01 8.46
C GLU A 136 -9.41 15.97 7.32
N ALA A 137 -9.23 16.84 6.33
CA ALA A 137 -10.11 16.90 5.18
C ALA A 137 -9.98 15.65 4.29
N PHE A 138 -8.80 15.03 4.19
CA PHE A 138 -8.66 13.71 3.55
C PHE A 138 -9.52 12.64 4.23
N LEU A 139 -9.47 12.53 5.57
CA LEU A 139 -10.31 11.55 6.30
C LEU A 139 -11.80 11.86 6.19
N GLN A 140 -12.19 13.14 6.18
CA GLN A 140 -13.59 13.52 5.92
C GLN A 140 -14.05 13.10 4.53
N THR A 141 -13.21 13.29 3.50
CA THR A 141 -13.48 12.83 2.13
C THR A 141 -13.67 11.32 2.08
N ILE A 142 -12.77 10.54 2.70
CA ILE A 142 -12.89 9.08 2.79
C ILE A 142 -14.22 8.67 3.45
N ARG A 143 -14.56 9.28 4.59
CA ARG A 143 -15.78 8.97 5.35
C ARG A 143 -17.04 9.23 4.50
N LYS A 144 -17.07 10.33 3.74
CA LYS A 144 -18.20 10.74 2.90
C LYS A 144 -18.29 9.96 1.60
N SER A 145 -17.19 9.80 0.88
CA SER A 145 -17.16 9.22 -0.47
C SER A 145 -17.35 7.71 -0.49
N PHE A 146 -17.02 7.00 0.59
CA PHE A 146 -17.03 5.53 0.63
C PHE A 146 -18.19 4.94 1.45
N GLN A 147 -19.18 5.77 1.83
CA GLN A 147 -20.31 5.37 2.69
C GLN A 147 -19.85 4.72 4.02
N TYR A 148 -18.64 5.05 4.50
CA TYR A 148 -17.99 4.46 5.68
C TYR A 148 -18.03 5.39 6.89
N LEU A 149 -19.18 6.05 7.12
CA LEU A 149 -19.31 7.14 8.08
C LEU A 149 -18.79 6.82 9.50
N SER A 150 -18.87 5.56 9.95
CA SER A 150 -18.40 5.12 11.29
C SER A 150 -17.14 4.24 11.31
N LYS A 151 -16.56 3.86 10.15
CA LYS A 151 -15.45 2.88 10.12
C LYS A 151 -14.08 3.45 10.50
N PHE A 152 -13.98 4.75 10.80
CA PHE A 152 -12.71 5.41 11.12
C PHE A 152 -12.78 6.25 12.40
N ASP A 153 -13.75 5.99 13.27
CA ASP A 153 -13.92 6.78 14.52
C ASP A 153 -12.83 6.49 15.56
N PHE A 154 -12.11 5.39 15.38
CA PHE A 154 -10.91 5.06 16.16
C PHE A 154 -9.66 5.82 15.72
N VAL A 155 -9.71 6.65 14.67
CA VAL A 155 -8.54 7.39 14.21
C VAL A 155 -8.44 8.70 14.98
N LYS A 156 -7.38 8.86 15.79
CA LYS A 156 -7.05 10.10 16.48
C LYS A 156 -6.01 10.86 15.65
N LEU A 157 -6.40 12.03 15.15
CA LEU A 157 -5.52 12.91 14.39
C LEU A 157 -4.69 13.78 15.33
N ASN A 158 -3.38 13.88 15.05
CA ASN A 158 -2.46 14.78 15.73
C ASN A 158 -1.77 15.64 14.66
N LEU A 159 -2.39 16.77 14.32
CA LEU A 159 -1.98 17.62 13.21
C LEU A 159 -0.74 18.46 13.59
N ILE A 160 0.14 18.69 12.62
CA ILE A 160 1.37 19.45 12.77
C ILE A 160 1.33 20.62 11.79
N ASP A 161 1.12 21.82 12.32
CA ASP A 161 1.11 23.06 11.55
C ASP A 161 2.51 23.50 11.13
N GLU A 162 2.59 24.39 10.13
CA GLU A 162 3.85 24.98 9.66
C GLU A 162 4.63 25.59 10.82
N LYS A 163 5.82 25.06 11.08
CA LYS A 163 6.74 25.55 12.10
C LYS A 163 8.18 25.23 11.69
N THR A 164 9.01 26.26 11.63
CA THR A 164 10.44 26.18 11.28
C THR A 164 11.32 25.86 12.50
N SER A 165 10.77 25.23 13.53
CA SER A 165 11.52 24.72 14.69
C SER A 165 11.03 23.31 15.02
N TRP A 166 11.80 22.60 15.84
CA TRP A 166 11.44 21.27 16.32
C TRP A 166 10.59 21.40 17.59
N HIS A 167 9.63 20.48 17.79
CA HIS A 167 8.85 20.40 19.02
C HIS A 167 8.44 18.97 19.28
N GLU A 168 8.32 18.63 20.56
CA GLU A 168 7.81 17.32 20.96
C GLU A 168 6.33 17.21 20.58
N ILE A 169 6.01 16.19 19.78
CA ILE A 169 4.64 15.88 19.33
C ILE A 169 4.07 14.64 20.02
N SER A 170 4.95 13.81 20.62
CA SER A 170 4.55 12.60 21.33
C SER A 170 5.65 12.13 22.26
N ASN A 171 5.25 11.54 23.38
CA ASN A 171 6.13 10.87 24.33
C ASN A 171 5.38 9.64 24.86
N ASP A 172 5.86 8.47 24.46
CA ASP A 172 5.34 7.19 24.94
C ASP A 172 6.38 6.46 25.80
N GLU A 173 6.10 5.23 26.22
CA GLU A 173 6.98 4.46 27.09
C GLU A 173 8.31 4.06 26.45
N ASN A 174 8.41 4.10 25.10
CA ASN A 174 9.59 3.68 24.36
C ASN A 174 10.44 4.87 23.91
N LEU A 175 9.81 5.96 23.48
CA LEU A 175 10.48 7.06 22.81
C LEU A 175 9.72 8.39 22.86
N ARG A 176 10.49 9.48 22.69
CA ARG A 176 10.01 10.84 22.42
C ARG A 176 10.11 11.13 20.93
N ILE A 177 9.09 11.74 20.36
CA ILE A 177 9.00 12.12 18.95
C ILE A 177 8.92 13.63 18.85
N PHE A 178 9.77 14.20 18.01
CA PHE A 178 9.79 15.61 17.66
C PHE A 178 9.43 15.76 16.18
N GLY A 179 8.67 16.81 15.84
CA GLY A 179 8.31 17.12 14.46
C GLY A 179 8.70 18.55 14.08
N CYS A 180 9.02 18.75 12.81
CA CYS A 180 9.21 20.06 12.18
C CYS A 180 8.53 20.05 10.80
N ALA A 181 7.66 21.02 10.53
CA ALA A 181 6.87 21.10 9.32
C ALA A 181 7.25 22.34 8.51
N ILE A 182 7.80 22.14 7.31
CA ILE A 182 8.33 23.18 6.44
C ILE A 182 7.42 23.31 5.22
N ASN A 183 7.10 24.56 4.86
CA ASN A 183 6.25 24.86 3.71
C ASN A 183 7.01 24.73 2.38
N ASP A 184 6.43 23.93 1.48
CA ASP A 184 6.92 23.53 0.16
C ASP A 184 6.18 24.24 -1.00
N GLU A 185 5.56 25.40 -0.77
CA GLU A 185 4.84 26.11 -1.83
C GLU A 185 5.73 26.92 -2.80
N PRO A 186 5.43 26.92 -4.12
CA PRO A 186 5.88 27.95 -5.04
C PRO A 186 5.02 29.23 -4.93
N SER A 187 5.61 30.38 -5.19
CA SER A 187 4.94 31.68 -5.26
C SER A 187 3.87 31.72 -6.38
N LYS A 188 2.64 32.07 -6.01
CA LYS A 188 1.50 32.52 -6.85
C LYS A 188 1.02 31.52 -7.92
N GLY A 189 -0.01 30.71 -7.60
CA GLY A 189 -0.76 30.02 -8.64
C GLY A 189 -1.92 29.11 -8.22
N ASP A 190 -1.88 28.45 -7.07
CA ASP A 190 -2.83 27.37 -6.79
C ASP A 190 -3.94 27.75 -5.80
N ASN A 191 -5.18 27.39 -6.16
CA ASN A 191 -6.38 27.46 -5.30
C ASN A 191 -6.37 26.34 -4.22
N THR A 192 -5.23 26.06 -3.60
CA THR A 192 -5.14 25.06 -2.53
C THR A 192 -5.76 25.60 -1.25
N ILE A 193 -6.57 24.77 -0.59
CA ILE A 193 -7.16 25.12 0.71
C ILE A 193 -6.12 24.98 1.84
N TYR A 194 -5.13 24.10 1.65
CA TYR A 194 -4.12 23.77 2.66
C TYR A 194 -2.71 23.99 2.12
N PRO A 195 -1.77 24.46 2.95
CA PRO A 195 -0.37 24.58 2.56
C PRO A 195 0.24 23.20 2.33
N ARG A 196 1.12 23.10 1.33
CA ARG A 196 1.91 21.88 1.09
C ARG A 196 3.05 21.84 2.10
N LEU A 197 2.93 20.99 3.11
CA LEU A 197 3.94 20.84 4.16
C LEU A 197 4.76 19.56 3.97
N ALA A 198 6.09 19.70 4.11
CA ALA A 198 7.03 18.59 4.28
C ALA A 198 7.40 18.50 5.77
N ILE A 199 7.12 17.36 6.39
CA ILE A 199 7.30 17.13 7.83
C ILE A 199 8.45 16.16 8.04
N SER A 200 9.44 16.59 8.81
CA SER A 200 10.54 15.74 9.27
C SER A 200 10.33 15.37 10.74
N TYR A 201 10.81 14.19 11.13
CA TYR A 201 10.65 13.65 12.48
C TYR A 201 11.99 13.30 13.11
N ALA A 202 12.16 13.57 14.40
CA ALA A 202 13.32 13.19 15.18
C ALA A 202 12.87 12.37 16.39
N PHE A 203 13.60 11.31 16.69
CA PHE A 203 13.20 10.29 17.65
C PHE A 203 14.29 10.12 18.69
N LYS A 204 13.92 10.22 19.96
CA LYS A 204 14.83 10.01 21.09
C LYS A 204 14.35 8.82 21.92
N LEU A 205 15.12 7.75 21.93
CA LEU A 205 14.76 6.51 22.61
C LEU A 205 14.97 6.68 24.13
N HIS A 206 13.98 6.25 24.94
CA HIS A 206 14.12 6.25 26.39
C HIS A 206 15.17 5.25 26.84
N GLU A 207 15.90 5.55 27.91
CA GLU A 207 16.92 4.63 28.44
C GLU A 207 16.29 3.27 28.76
N PRO A 208 16.92 2.16 28.33
CA PRO A 208 16.43 0.85 28.73
C PRO A 208 16.66 0.66 30.22
N LEU A 209 15.89 -0.24 30.82
CA LEU A 209 16.19 -0.68 32.18
C LEU A 209 17.63 -1.18 32.26
N ARG A 210 18.34 -0.76 33.31
CA ARG A 210 19.70 -1.24 33.56
C ARG A 210 19.64 -2.75 33.77
N ARG A 211 20.54 -3.48 33.10
CA ARG A 211 20.63 -4.94 33.25
C ARG A 211 21.37 -5.27 34.53
N VAL A 212 20.80 -6.19 35.31
CA VAL A 212 21.44 -6.73 36.50
C VAL A 212 22.63 -7.59 36.06
N SER A 213 23.80 -7.34 36.66
CA SER A 213 24.97 -8.19 36.57
C SER A 213 24.80 -9.36 37.55
N LEU A 214 24.45 -10.54 37.04
CA LEU A 214 24.27 -11.73 37.87
C LEU A 214 25.59 -12.13 38.57
N ASP A 215 26.73 -11.87 37.93
CA ASP A 215 28.04 -12.16 38.52
C ASP A 215 28.34 -11.21 39.70
N ALA A 216 28.07 -9.91 39.55
CA ALA A 216 28.25 -8.95 40.64
C ALA A 216 27.30 -9.22 41.82
N VAL A 217 26.04 -9.59 41.54
CA VAL A 217 25.07 -10.00 42.58
C VAL A 217 25.58 -11.22 43.37
N ARG A 218 26.14 -12.21 42.66
CA ARG A 218 26.71 -13.42 43.28
C ARG A 218 27.93 -13.09 44.14
N GLU A 219 28.83 -12.24 43.65
CA GLU A 219 30.01 -11.78 44.40
C GLU A 219 29.62 -10.96 45.65
N ILE A 220 28.54 -10.18 45.56
CA ILE A 220 28.04 -9.38 46.68
C ILE A 220 27.41 -10.26 47.76
N GLY A 221 26.92 -11.44 47.40
CA GLY A 221 26.27 -12.40 48.29
C GLY A 221 24.82 -12.03 48.60
N VAL A 222 24.07 -11.51 47.62
CA VAL A 222 22.66 -11.16 47.80
C VAL A 222 21.82 -12.42 48.02
N PRO A 223 21.10 -12.56 49.15
CA PRO A 223 20.21 -13.70 49.40
C PRO A 223 19.07 -13.78 48.37
N ASP A 224 18.74 -15.00 47.93
CA ASP A 224 17.75 -15.26 46.88
C ASP A 224 16.34 -14.76 47.24
N ASP A 225 15.99 -14.79 48.52
CA ASP A 225 14.68 -14.37 49.05
C ASP A 225 14.45 -12.86 48.98
N ILE A 226 15.52 -12.06 49.01
CA ILE A 226 15.46 -10.59 48.90
C ILE A 226 15.96 -10.06 47.55
N PHE A 227 16.45 -10.93 46.66
CA PHE A 227 17.01 -10.54 45.35
C PHE A 227 16.08 -9.61 44.55
N GLN A 228 14.80 -9.97 44.41
CA GLN A 228 13.83 -9.15 43.66
C GLN A 228 13.61 -7.78 44.30
N LYS A 229 13.61 -7.70 45.63
CA LYS A 229 13.47 -6.44 46.38
C LYS A 229 14.71 -5.57 46.19
N VAL A 230 15.91 -6.16 46.28
CA VAL A 230 17.19 -5.47 46.03
C VAL A 230 17.23 -4.90 44.62
N VAL A 231 16.86 -5.69 43.62
CA VAL A 231 16.80 -5.24 42.22
C VAL A 231 15.81 -4.08 42.06
N GLN A 232 14.59 -4.18 42.61
CA GLN A 232 13.59 -3.11 42.51
C GLN A 232 14.04 -1.79 43.16
N GLU A 233 14.55 -1.84 44.39
CA GLU A 233 15.03 -0.64 45.10
C GLU A 233 16.19 0.02 44.35
N CYS A 234 17.19 -0.77 43.95
CA CYS A 234 18.31 -0.25 43.19
C CYS A 234 17.90 0.27 41.81
N GLN A 235 16.84 -0.27 41.20
CA GLN A 235 16.31 0.19 39.91
C GLN A 235 15.56 1.52 40.05
N MET A 236 14.99 1.80 41.22
CA MET A 236 14.48 3.12 41.60
C MET A 236 15.58 4.11 41.98
N GLY A 237 16.85 3.66 42.03
CA GLY A 237 18.01 4.47 42.41
C GLY A 237 18.30 4.46 43.91
N ASN A 238 17.58 3.67 44.69
CA ASN A 238 17.77 3.57 46.14
C ASN A 238 18.90 2.59 46.48
N SER A 239 19.63 2.89 47.54
CA SER A 239 20.54 1.92 48.17
C SER A 239 19.78 1.03 49.14
N ILE A 240 20.16 -0.24 49.26
CA ILE A 240 19.53 -1.17 50.20
C ILE A 240 20.57 -1.85 51.09
N SER A 241 20.30 -1.90 52.40
CA SER A 241 21.16 -2.60 53.36
C SER A 241 20.76 -4.07 53.47
N LEU A 242 21.73 -4.96 53.31
CA LEU A 242 21.58 -6.39 53.58
C LEU A 242 21.51 -6.67 55.09
N PRO A 243 20.95 -7.82 55.51
CA PRO A 243 21.02 -8.28 56.90
C PRO A 243 22.45 -8.40 57.45
N SER A 244 23.45 -8.57 56.56
CA SER A 244 24.87 -8.56 56.89
C SER A 244 25.46 -7.17 57.20
N GLY A 245 24.66 -6.10 57.09
CA GLY A 245 25.10 -4.71 57.25
C GLY A 245 25.72 -4.08 56.00
N LYS A 246 25.92 -4.85 54.93
CA LYS A 246 26.47 -4.36 53.65
C LYS A 246 25.42 -3.54 52.90
N VAL A 247 25.77 -2.32 52.51
CA VAL A 247 24.92 -1.44 51.69
C VAL A 247 25.18 -1.72 50.22
N ILE A 248 24.14 -2.03 49.46
CA ILE A 248 24.19 -2.22 48.01
C ILE A 248 23.74 -0.93 47.33
N MET A 249 24.63 -0.36 46.52
CA MET A 249 24.33 0.74 45.64
C MET A 249 23.86 0.24 44.28
N PRO A 250 23.05 1.02 43.52
CA PRO A 250 22.68 0.65 42.16
C PRO A 250 23.86 0.32 41.24
N SER A 251 25.00 0.99 41.42
CA SER A 251 26.24 0.72 40.67
C SER A 251 26.82 -0.67 40.91
N ASP A 252 26.50 -1.30 42.03
CA ASP A 252 27.14 -2.55 42.45
C ASP A 252 26.49 -3.76 41.78
N ILE A 253 25.23 -3.65 41.39
CA ILE A 253 24.46 -4.75 40.77
C ILE A 253 24.05 -4.48 39.34
N PHE A 254 24.07 -3.23 38.86
CA PHE A 254 23.69 -2.90 37.49
C PHE A 254 24.91 -2.68 36.61
N LEU A 255 24.82 -3.17 35.37
CA LEU A 255 25.76 -2.80 34.32
C LEU A 255 25.70 -1.28 34.06
N ALA A 256 26.80 -0.75 33.53
CA ALA A 256 26.91 0.67 33.19
C ALA A 256 25.71 1.13 32.33
N PRO A 257 25.23 2.38 32.53
CA PRO A 257 24.11 2.92 31.75
C PRO A 257 24.38 2.83 30.25
N GLN A 258 23.38 2.40 29.50
CA GLN A 258 23.47 2.43 28.04
C GLN A 258 23.31 3.86 27.53
N ARG A 259 24.03 4.20 26.46
CA ARG A 259 23.88 5.51 25.79
C ARG A 259 22.45 5.71 25.29
N ARG A 260 21.94 6.93 25.38
CA ARG A 260 20.67 7.29 24.74
C ARG A 260 20.86 7.29 23.24
N GLN A 261 20.03 6.52 22.54
CA GLN A 261 20.06 6.43 21.10
C GLN A 261 19.02 7.37 20.49
N SER A 262 19.31 7.90 19.30
CA SER A 262 18.38 8.76 18.58
C SER A 262 18.53 8.62 17.07
N PHE A 263 17.46 8.93 16.34
CA PHE A 263 17.48 8.93 14.88
C PHE A 263 16.56 10.01 14.31
N VAL A 264 16.83 10.41 13.07
CA VAL A 264 16.08 11.44 12.36
C VAL A 264 15.58 10.91 11.03
N VAL A 265 14.36 11.27 10.66
CA VAL A 265 13.76 11.02 9.35
C VAL A 265 13.45 12.36 8.70
N ILE A 266 14.13 12.61 7.59
CA ILE A 266 14.09 13.87 6.86
C ILE A 266 13.29 13.66 5.58
N ASP A 267 12.27 14.50 5.37
CA ASP A 267 11.55 14.59 4.12
C ASP A 267 11.89 15.93 3.45
N CYS A 268 12.58 15.86 2.32
CA CYS A 268 13.07 17.01 1.57
C CYS A 268 12.62 16.89 0.11
N PRO A 269 11.36 17.19 -0.21
CA PRO A 269 10.82 17.02 -1.56
C PRO A 269 11.31 18.07 -2.55
N SER A 270 11.82 19.21 -2.08
CA SER A 270 12.23 20.33 -2.94
C SER A 270 13.45 21.10 -2.43
N LYS A 271 14.08 21.85 -3.34
CA LYS A 271 15.17 22.78 -3.02
C LYS A 271 14.74 23.88 -2.03
N ARG A 272 13.45 24.22 -1.97
CA ARG A 272 12.93 25.22 -1.02
C ARG A 272 12.99 24.67 0.39
N VAL A 273 12.46 23.45 0.60
CA VAL A 273 12.54 22.76 1.89
C VAL A 273 13.99 22.58 2.30
N PHE A 274 14.86 22.23 1.35
CA PHE A 274 16.30 22.10 1.60
C PHE A 274 16.94 23.36 2.19
N ARG A 275 16.64 24.56 1.66
CA ARG A 275 17.18 25.85 2.18
C ARG A 275 16.85 26.11 3.65
N THR A 276 15.68 25.65 4.10
CA THR A 276 15.30 25.74 5.51
C THR A 276 15.99 24.64 6.31
N LEU A 277 16.06 23.42 5.77
CA LEU A 277 16.71 22.29 6.46
C LEU A 277 18.19 22.52 6.75
N THR A 278 18.92 23.24 5.90
CA THR A 278 20.34 23.53 6.10
C THR A 278 20.63 24.37 7.35
N GLN A 279 19.61 24.99 7.95
CA GLN A 279 19.73 25.72 9.23
C GLN A 279 19.80 24.76 10.43
N PHE A 280 19.44 23.49 10.24
CA PHE A 280 19.51 22.46 11.28
C PHE A 280 20.78 21.63 11.13
N ASN A 281 21.39 21.33 12.27
CA ASN A 281 22.55 20.46 12.43
C ASN A 281 22.33 19.57 13.66
N GLN A 282 23.36 18.82 14.07
CA GLN A 282 23.36 17.91 15.22
C GLN A 282 22.66 18.45 16.49
N THR A 283 22.71 19.75 16.74
CA THR A 283 22.19 20.36 17.99
C THR A 283 20.72 20.76 17.92
N ASN A 284 20.15 20.95 16.74
CA ASN A 284 18.88 21.68 16.60
C ASN A 284 17.63 20.78 16.49
N PHE A 285 17.79 19.47 16.31
CA PHE A 285 16.69 18.51 16.15
C PHE A 285 15.90 18.23 17.43
N PHE A 286 16.52 18.42 18.60
CA PHE A 286 15.96 18.07 19.91
C PHE A 286 15.87 19.30 20.83
N ASN A 287 15.40 20.43 20.32
CA ASN A 287 15.27 21.69 21.07
C ASN A 287 16.60 22.12 21.75
N GLN A 288 17.71 22.06 21.02
CA GLN A 288 19.05 22.44 21.52
C GLN A 288 19.60 21.52 22.62
N ASP A 289 19.13 20.27 22.74
CA ASP A 289 19.76 19.28 23.61
C ASP A 289 21.12 18.83 23.04
N LEU A 290 22.16 19.61 23.35
CA LEU A 290 23.56 19.44 22.92
C LEU A 290 24.17 18.08 23.29
N LYS A 291 23.55 17.33 24.21
CA LYS A 291 24.05 16.02 24.66
C LYS A 291 23.55 14.86 23.79
N THR A 292 22.66 15.13 22.83
CA THR A 292 22.03 14.06 22.04
C THR A 292 22.85 13.73 20.80
N HIS A 293 23.46 12.54 20.79
CA HIS A 293 24.07 11.95 19.60
C HIS A 293 22.99 11.39 18.66
N ILE A 294 23.15 11.60 17.34
CA ILE A 294 22.25 11.07 16.30
C ILE A 294 22.94 9.86 15.68
N ASP A 295 22.37 8.69 15.90
CA ASP A 295 22.95 7.43 15.43
C ASP A 295 22.62 7.15 13.97
N LEU A 296 21.43 7.58 13.53
CA LEU A 296 20.92 7.28 12.19
C LEU A 296 20.12 8.47 11.62
N ILE A 297 20.35 8.79 10.36
CA ILE A 297 19.53 9.73 9.59
C ILE A 297 19.00 9.04 8.33
N ILE A 298 17.68 9.07 8.17
CA ILE A 298 17.01 8.65 6.94
C ILE A 298 16.70 9.88 6.09
N HIS A 299 17.19 9.90 4.85
CA HIS A 299 17.00 10.99 3.91
C HIS A 299 16.00 10.57 2.82
N MET A 300 14.73 10.95 2.96
CA MET A 300 13.74 10.88 1.89
C MET A 300 13.90 12.13 1.04
N THR A 301 14.67 12.04 -0.04
CA THR A 301 15.10 13.23 -0.81
C THR A 301 15.31 12.87 -2.27
N PRO A 302 14.67 13.56 -3.23
CA PRO A 302 14.87 13.30 -4.65
C PRO A 302 16.35 13.27 -5.04
N TYR A 303 16.68 12.40 -6.01
CA TYR A 303 18.04 12.20 -6.47
C TYR A 303 18.71 13.53 -6.87
N GLU A 304 17.99 14.39 -7.57
CA GLU A 304 18.46 15.67 -8.10
C GLU A 304 18.86 16.68 -6.99
N ILE A 305 18.40 16.44 -5.75
CA ILE A 305 18.73 17.26 -4.58
C ILE A 305 19.85 16.57 -3.78
N ALA A 306 19.71 15.27 -3.52
CA ALA A 306 20.65 14.49 -2.72
C ALA A 306 22.07 14.43 -3.33
N THR A 307 22.19 14.57 -4.65
CA THR A 307 23.49 14.56 -5.36
C THR A 307 24.21 15.90 -5.37
N THR A 308 23.55 16.99 -4.99
CA THR A 308 24.14 18.34 -5.03
C THR A 308 25.29 18.47 -4.03
N SER A 309 26.29 19.30 -4.37
CA SER A 309 27.44 19.60 -3.49
C SER A 309 27.01 20.13 -2.14
N GLU A 310 25.97 20.95 -2.12
CA GLU A 310 25.40 21.61 -0.95
C GLU A 310 24.77 20.59 -0.02
N TYR A 311 23.98 19.66 -0.55
CA TYR A 311 23.37 18.59 0.25
C TYR A 311 24.42 17.66 0.84
N LYS A 312 25.43 17.27 0.04
CA LYS A 312 26.59 16.49 0.50
C LYS A 312 27.37 17.20 1.59
N SER A 313 27.56 18.51 1.47
CA SER A 313 28.27 19.32 2.46
C SER A 313 27.48 19.44 3.76
N TRP A 314 26.16 19.61 3.68
CA TRP A 314 25.28 19.61 4.83
C TRP A 314 25.27 18.26 5.57
N MET A 315 25.24 17.13 4.86
CA MET A 315 25.36 15.80 5.49
C MET A 315 26.67 15.62 6.25
N LYS A 316 27.77 16.22 5.79
CA LYS A 316 29.07 16.18 6.47
C LYS A 316 29.12 17.02 7.76
N THR A 317 28.11 17.82 8.06
CA THR A 317 28.03 18.61 9.30
C THR A 317 27.60 17.77 10.52
N PHE A 318 27.10 16.55 10.28
CA PHE A 318 26.75 15.59 11.33
C PHE A 318 27.99 14.85 11.84
N ASN A 319 27.86 14.17 12.98
CA ASN A 319 28.97 13.43 13.57
C ASN A 319 29.51 12.37 12.59
N SER A 320 30.83 12.15 12.57
CA SER A 320 31.46 11.11 11.74
C SER A 320 31.00 9.68 12.04
N GLU A 321 30.37 9.43 13.19
CA GLU A 321 29.77 8.14 13.56
C GLU A 321 28.32 7.99 13.07
N THR A 322 27.63 9.10 12.74
CA THR A 322 26.24 9.09 12.28
C THR A 322 26.11 8.29 11.00
N LYS A 323 25.21 7.31 11.00
CA LYS A 323 24.88 6.53 9.80
C LYS A 323 23.81 7.26 8.99
N HIS A 324 23.96 7.26 7.67
CA HIS A 324 23.01 7.91 6.77
C HIS A 324 22.41 6.87 5.82
N VAL A 325 21.10 6.92 5.62
CA VAL A 325 20.38 6.09 4.65
C VAL A 325 19.66 6.98 3.66
N ILE A 326 20.02 6.91 2.38
CA ILE A 326 19.36 7.68 1.32
C ILE A 326 18.19 6.87 0.75
N MET A 327 17.03 7.51 0.60
CA MET A 327 15.79 6.98 0.01
C MET A 327 15.32 7.90 -1.11
N ASN A 328 15.27 7.41 -2.35
CA ASN A 328 14.80 8.19 -3.50
C ASN A 328 14.37 7.30 -4.67
N ASN A 329 13.78 7.93 -5.70
CA ASN A 329 13.25 7.31 -6.91
C ASN A 329 14.28 6.70 -7.86
N ARG A 330 15.58 6.97 -7.65
CA ARG A 330 16.70 6.39 -8.41
C ARG A 330 17.44 5.31 -7.62
N ILE A 331 17.17 5.18 -6.32
CA ILE A 331 17.75 4.13 -5.49
C ILE A 331 16.93 2.87 -5.72
N GLU A 332 17.58 1.93 -6.39
CA GLU A 332 16.99 0.63 -6.58
C GLU A 332 17.00 -0.18 -5.30
N SER A 333 15.89 -0.88 -5.12
CA SER A 333 15.90 -2.11 -4.42
C SER A 333 15.86 -3.27 -5.38
N ASN A 334 16.70 -4.27 -5.10
CA ASN A 334 16.43 -5.67 -5.43
C ASN A 334 14.92 -5.92 -5.37
N PRO A 335 14.32 -6.65 -6.33
CA PRO A 335 12.88 -6.89 -6.33
C PRO A 335 12.49 -7.27 -4.90
N PRO A 336 11.56 -6.53 -4.27
CA PRO A 336 11.39 -6.60 -2.84
C PRO A 336 11.28 -8.07 -2.45
N PRO A 337 12.11 -8.58 -1.52
CA PRO A 337 12.26 -10.02 -1.20
C PRO A 337 11.01 -10.66 -0.59
N THR A 338 9.84 -10.11 -0.89
CA THR A 338 8.57 -10.30 -0.22
C THR A 338 7.61 -11.10 -1.10
N PHE A 339 7.85 -11.17 -2.41
CA PHE A 339 7.02 -11.93 -3.35
C PHE A 339 7.64 -13.26 -3.80
N PHE A 340 8.72 -13.75 -3.18
CA PHE A 340 9.37 -15.02 -3.57
C PHE A 340 8.42 -16.20 -3.82
N THR A 341 7.27 -16.25 -3.15
CA THR A 341 6.26 -17.29 -3.43
C THR A 341 5.49 -16.99 -4.71
N PHE A 342 5.02 -15.77 -4.90
CA PHE A 342 4.35 -15.33 -6.13
C PHE A 342 5.30 -15.40 -7.32
N ASP A 343 6.50 -14.83 -7.21
CA ASP A 343 7.49 -14.79 -8.31
C ASP A 343 7.88 -16.19 -8.76
N LYS A 344 8.10 -17.14 -7.83
CA LYS A 344 8.40 -18.54 -8.19
C LYS A 344 7.26 -19.23 -8.93
N ILE A 345 6.02 -18.97 -8.49
CA ILE A 345 4.84 -19.52 -9.16
C ILE A 345 4.77 -18.90 -10.56
N TYR A 346 4.85 -17.58 -10.64
CA TYR A 346 4.75 -16.83 -11.87
C TYR A 346 5.84 -17.20 -12.88
N ASP A 347 7.10 -17.31 -12.46
CA ASP A 347 8.21 -17.77 -13.29
C ASP A 347 7.93 -19.13 -13.92
N LYS A 348 7.30 -20.05 -13.17
CA LYS A 348 6.90 -21.35 -13.70
C LYS A 348 5.75 -21.22 -14.69
N LEU A 349 4.75 -20.38 -14.40
CA LEU A 349 3.65 -20.11 -15.34
C LEU A 349 4.17 -19.48 -16.64
N ASN A 350 5.12 -18.53 -16.56
CA ASN A 350 5.77 -17.93 -17.71
C ASN A 350 6.57 -18.96 -18.52
N LYS A 351 7.33 -19.83 -17.85
CA LYS A 351 8.10 -20.89 -18.53
C LYS A 351 7.19 -21.84 -19.32
N ASP A 352 6.06 -22.23 -18.72
CA ASP A 352 5.15 -23.21 -19.32
C ASP A 352 4.18 -22.56 -20.33
N HIS A 353 3.84 -21.27 -20.14
CA HIS A 353 2.77 -20.56 -20.86
C HIS A 353 3.10 -19.07 -21.12
N SER A 354 4.27 -18.78 -21.69
CA SER A 354 4.81 -17.42 -21.87
C SER A 354 3.92 -16.45 -22.67
N HIS A 355 3.07 -16.95 -23.56
CA HIS A 355 2.13 -16.14 -24.34
C HIS A 355 0.98 -15.57 -23.48
N VAL A 356 0.57 -16.29 -22.43
CA VAL A 356 -0.52 -15.89 -21.52
C VAL A 356 0.04 -15.27 -20.23
N PHE A 357 1.24 -15.67 -19.83
CA PHE A 357 1.95 -15.15 -18.66
C PHE A 357 3.30 -14.58 -19.13
N PRO A 358 3.36 -13.32 -19.59
CA PRO A 358 4.60 -12.71 -20.05
C PRO A 358 5.59 -12.52 -18.89
N ALA A 359 6.90 -12.49 -19.17
CA ALA A 359 7.89 -12.29 -18.12
C ALA A 359 7.69 -10.95 -17.43
N LEU A 360 7.67 -10.93 -16.09
CA LEU A 360 7.60 -9.69 -15.33
C LEU A 360 8.94 -8.96 -15.41
N LYS A 361 8.87 -7.66 -15.60
CA LYS A 361 9.99 -6.75 -15.69
C LYS A 361 10.11 -6.03 -14.35
N TYR A 362 11.17 -6.32 -13.62
CA TYR A 362 11.52 -5.56 -12.42
C TYR A 362 12.47 -4.44 -12.85
N SER A 363 12.43 -3.27 -12.22
CA SER A 363 13.45 -2.24 -12.44
C SER A 363 14.82 -2.85 -12.14
N VAL A 364 15.75 -2.80 -13.10
CA VAL A 364 17.13 -3.27 -12.97
C VAL A 364 18.07 -2.07 -13.08
N MET A 365 19.08 -2.08 -12.20
CA MET A 365 20.03 -1.00 -11.92
C MET A 365 20.47 -0.25 -13.16
N ASP A 366 20.48 1.08 -13.03
CA ASP A 366 21.55 1.85 -13.63
C ASP A 366 22.75 1.80 -12.66
N THR A 367 23.64 0.82 -12.86
CA THR A 367 24.83 0.58 -12.02
C THR A 367 25.71 1.83 -11.88
N ASN A 368 25.57 2.78 -12.79
CA ASN A 368 26.33 4.02 -12.78
C ASN A 368 25.95 4.93 -11.59
N VAL A 369 24.73 4.89 -11.07
CA VAL A 369 24.22 5.88 -10.10
C VAL A 369 24.89 5.79 -8.72
N VAL A 370 25.26 4.59 -8.27
CA VAL A 370 25.88 4.38 -6.94
C VAL A 370 27.35 4.81 -6.96
N ASP A 371 28.07 4.52 -8.04
CA ASP A 371 29.49 4.85 -8.21
C ASP A 371 29.75 6.36 -8.36
N PHE A 372 28.76 7.15 -8.82
CA PHE A 372 28.90 8.61 -8.98
C PHE A 372 28.78 9.42 -7.68
N LEU A 373 28.34 8.81 -6.57
CA LEU A 373 27.91 9.61 -5.42
C LEU A 373 29.06 10.06 -4.49
N ASN A 374 30.24 9.42 -4.52
CA ASN A 374 31.40 9.78 -3.68
C ASN A 374 30.99 10.14 -2.23
N PHE A 375 30.13 9.31 -1.63
CA PHE A 375 29.68 9.53 -0.26
C PHE A 375 30.71 9.00 0.76
N PRO A 376 30.73 9.54 1.99
CA PRO A 376 31.47 8.95 3.10
C PRO A 376 31.06 7.49 3.40
N ASP A 377 31.94 6.71 4.01
CA ASP A 377 31.71 5.29 4.39
C ASP A 377 30.50 5.08 5.31
N THR A 378 29.99 6.14 5.94
CA THR A 378 28.81 6.09 6.80
C THR A 378 27.48 6.16 6.06
N VAL A 379 27.49 6.40 4.74
CA VAL A 379 26.29 6.52 3.92
C VAL A 379 25.97 5.18 3.25
N THR A 380 24.70 4.80 3.30
CA THR A 380 24.16 3.62 2.64
C THR A 380 22.89 3.99 1.87
N THR A 381 22.60 3.25 0.80
CA THR A 381 21.34 3.39 0.07
C THR A 381 20.27 2.47 0.66
N ALA A 382 19.04 2.96 0.75
CA ALA A 382 17.94 2.16 1.25
C ALA A 382 17.61 0.97 0.35
N SER A 383 17.34 -0.17 0.96
CA SER A 383 16.70 -1.32 0.31
C SER A 383 15.60 -1.87 1.23
N PRO A 384 14.46 -2.35 0.72
CA PRO A 384 13.48 -3.13 1.46
C PRO A 384 14.18 -4.18 2.32
N SER A 385 13.74 -4.29 3.57
CA SER A 385 14.34 -5.14 4.60
C SER A 385 15.69 -4.69 5.15
N LEU A 386 16.30 -3.60 4.66
CA LEU A 386 17.43 -2.96 5.36
C LEU A 386 16.97 -2.57 6.75
N LYS A 387 17.61 -3.16 7.75
CA LYS A 387 17.24 -3.01 9.16
C LYS A 387 18.41 -2.41 9.92
N TYR A 388 18.14 -1.34 10.65
CA TYR A 388 19.03 -0.79 11.65
C TYR A 388 18.51 -1.18 13.03
N ILE A 389 19.32 -1.90 13.79
CA ILE A 389 19.01 -2.36 15.14
C ILE A 389 19.58 -1.32 16.11
N PHE A 390 18.71 -0.73 16.93
CA PHE A 390 19.13 0.10 18.06
C PHE A 390 19.37 -0.80 19.27
N ARG A 391 18.44 -1.73 19.52
CA ARG A 391 18.50 -2.65 20.67
C ARG A 391 18.20 -4.09 20.28
N PRO A 392 18.90 -5.05 20.91
CA PRO A 392 19.88 -4.87 21.99
C PRO A 392 21.24 -4.38 21.48
N GLN A 393 21.99 -3.65 22.31
CA GLN A 393 23.26 -2.99 21.93
C GLN A 393 24.31 -3.94 21.34
N ARG A 394 24.33 -5.21 21.74
CA ARG A 394 25.21 -6.24 21.17
C ARG A 394 25.05 -6.40 19.65
N PHE A 395 23.87 -6.09 19.12
CA PHE A 395 23.54 -6.16 17.70
C PHE A 395 23.30 -4.77 17.12
N GLU A 396 23.75 -3.70 17.79
CA GLU A 396 23.57 -2.34 17.31
C GLU A 396 24.22 -2.15 15.94
N GLY A 397 23.51 -1.48 15.03
CA GLY A 397 23.97 -1.22 13.67
C GLY A 397 23.09 -1.86 12.60
N PHE A 398 23.60 -1.90 11.37
CA PHE A 398 22.91 -2.56 10.28
C PHE A 398 22.98 -4.09 10.42
N GLU A 399 21.83 -4.75 10.26
CA GLU A 399 21.77 -6.21 10.22
C GLU A 399 22.53 -6.71 8.98
N GLU A 400 23.56 -7.55 9.18
CA GLU A 400 24.30 -8.18 8.07
C GLU A 400 23.33 -9.03 7.23
N ASN A 401 23.09 -8.58 6.00
CA ASN A 401 22.15 -9.22 5.08
C ASN A 401 22.64 -10.61 4.65
N ARG A 402 22.26 -11.66 5.39
CA ARG A 402 22.37 -13.07 4.94
C ARG A 402 21.62 -13.36 3.62
N LEU A 403 20.83 -12.39 3.12
CA LEU A 403 20.10 -12.45 1.86
C LEU A 403 20.92 -12.04 0.62
N LYS A 404 22.09 -11.39 0.78
CA LYS A 404 22.92 -10.93 -0.36
C LYS A 404 23.21 -12.05 -1.36
N SER A 405 23.66 -13.21 -0.88
CA SER A 405 24.01 -14.36 -1.74
C SER A 405 22.81 -14.95 -2.49
N LYS A 406 21.61 -14.94 -1.88
CA LYS A 406 20.39 -15.47 -2.51
C LYS A 406 19.86 -14.51 -3.57
N VAL A 407 19.93 -13.21 -3.30
CA VAL A 407 19.51 -12.14 -4.21
C VAL A 407 20.48 -12.03 -5.39
N GLU A 408 21.79 -12.12 -5.18
CA GLU A 408 22.80 -12.15 -6.26
C GLU A 408 22.58 -13.31 -7.24
N SER A 409 22.25 -14.51 -6.74
CA SER A 409 21.91 -15.65 -7.60
C SER A 409 20.64 -15.42 -8.45
N LEU A 410 19.66 -14.69 -7.89
CA LEU A 410 18.41 -14.35 -8.56
C LEU A 410 18.63 -13.24 -9.60
N LEU A 411 19.41 -12.20 -9.25
CA LEU A 411 19.77 -11.10 -10.14
C LEU A 411 20.54 -11.59 -11.37
N LYS A 412 21.42 -12.59 -11.20
CA LYS A 412 22.08 -13.25 -12.33
C LYS A 412 21.06 -13.90 -13.27
N THR A 413 20.06 -14.57 -12.71
CA THR A 413 18.97 -15.20 -13.47
C THR A 413 18.05 -14.18 -14.15
N ILE A 414 17.82 -13.00 -13.54
CA ILE A 414 17.00 -11.91 -14.10
C ILE A 414 17.75 -11.20 -15.24
N ARG A 415 19.04 -10.89 -15.06
CA ARG A 415 19.89 -10.30 -16.11
C ARG A 415 20.02 -11.20 -17.34
N ASP A 416 20.09 -12.52 -17.14
CA ASP A 416 20.11 -13.48 -18.25
C ASP A 416 18.77 -13.51 -19.02
N LYS A 417 17.66 -13.06 -18.42
CA LYS A 417 16.31 -12.99 -19.04
C LYS A 417 16.02 -11.67 -19.78
N GLU A 418 16.78 -10.60 -19.55
CA GLU A 418 16.57 -9.29 -20.21
C GLU A 418 16.82 -9.30 -21.73
N ASN A 419 17.34 -10.40 -22.28
CA ASN A 419 17.48 -10.59 -23.72
C ASN A 419 16.21 -11.07 -24.45
N ALA A 420 15.09 -11.28 -23.75
CA ALA A 420 13.81 -11.60 -24.39
C ALA A 420 12.97 -10.33 -24.62
N LYS A 421 13.22 -9.62 -25.73
CA LYS A 421 12.30 -8.58 -26.23
C LYS A 421 10.96 -9.21 -26.60
N ASN A 422 10.02 -9.23 -25.65
CA ASN A 422 8.64 -9.68 -25.88
C ASN A 422 7.64 -8.52 -25.89
N PHE A 423 8.04 -7.36 -26.43
CA PHE A 423 7.08 -6.39 -26.93
C PHE A 423 7.06 -6.49 -28.45
N THR A 424 6.17 -7.34 -28.96
CA THR A 424 5.81 -7.28 -30.38
C THR A 424 5.13 -5.94 -30.61
N SER A 425 5.73 -5.10 -31.46
CA SER A 425 5.08 -3.92 -32.02
C SER A 425 3.61 -4.21 -32.30
N PHE A 426 2.71 -3.31 -31.89
CA PHE A 426 1.30 -3.40 -32.22
C PHE A 426 1.15 -3.37 -33.75
N GLU A 427 1.15 -4.54 -34.38
CA GLU A 427 0.64 -4.69 -35.73
C GLU A 427 -0.83 -4.27 -35.72
N THR A 428 -1.22 -3.43 -36.68
CA THR A 428 -2.60 -2.97 -36.84
C THR A 428 -3.50 -4.18 -37.10
N SER A 429 -4.17 -4.63 -36.04
CA SER A 429 -5.06 -5.79 -36.02
C SER A 429 -6.37 -5.39 -35.36
N ASN A 430 -7.49 -5.92 -35.87
CA ASN A 430 -8.83 -5.69 -35.34
C ASN A 430 -9.11 -6.42 -33.99
N ASP A 431 -8.12 -7.14 -33.47
CA ASP A 431 -8.15 -7.97 -32.26
C ASP A 431 -8.03 -7.12 -30.96
N PHE A 432 -8.47 -7.64 -29.82
CA PHE A 432 -8.31 -7.05 -28.49
C PHE A 432 -7.31 -7.82 -27.62
N GLU A 433 -6.82 -7.19 -26.57
CA GLU A 433 -6.02 -7.84 -25.54
C GLU A 433 -6.47 -7.39 -24.16
N VAL A 434 -6.66 -8.34 -23.25
CA VAL A 434 -7.07 -8.11 -21.86
C VAL A 434 -5.91 -8.48 -20.95
N VAL A 435 -5.47 -7.55 -20.11
CA VAL A 435 -4.45 -7.76 -19.09
C VAL A 435 -5.08 -7.63 -17.71
N PHE A 436 -5.04 -8.71 -16.94
CA PHE A 436 -5.54 -8.76 -15.57
C PHE A 436 -4.46 -8.27 -14.60
N LEU A 437 -4.43 -6.97 -14.30
CA LEU A 437 -3.43 -6.38 -13.41
C LEU A 437 -3.68 -6.74 -11.94
N GLY A 438 -4.93 -6.99 -11.58
CA GLY A 438 -5.30 -7.53 -10.27
C GLY A 438 -6.66 -8.20 -10.29
N THR A 439 -6.77 -9.28 -9.49
CA THR A 439 -7.88 -10.25 -9.56
C THR A 439 -8.50 -10.58 -8.21
N GLY A 440 -8.09 -9.89 -7.15
CA GLY A 440 -8.55 -10.09 -5.78
C GLY A 440 -9.60 -9.08 -5.33
N SER A 441 -10.45 -9.51 -4.41
CA SER A 441 -11.50 -8.68 -3.80
C SER A 441 -11.08 -8.06 -2.46
N ARG A 442 -11.69 -6.90 -2.16
CA ARG A 442 -11.66 -6.13 -0.91
C ARG A 442 -10.30 -5.59 -0.48
N MET A 443 -9.29 -6.44 -0.33
CA MET A 443 -7.97 -6.08 0.16
C MET A 443 -6.91 -6.80 -0.65
N SER A 444 -5.83 -6.08 -0.97
CA SER A 444 -4.67 -6.69 -1.62
C SER A 444 -4.03 -7.74 -0.72
N SER A 445 -3.50 -8.78 -1.35
CA SER A 445 -2.74 -9.85 -0.70
C SER A 445 -1.42 -10.06 -1.41
N VAL A 446 -0.54 -10.86 -0.82
CA VAL A 446 0.72 -11.26 -1.47
C VAL A 446 0.45 -11.95 -2.82
N LEU A 447 -0.67 -12.67 -2.95
CA LEU A 447 -0.97 -13.55 -4.08
C LEU A 447 -1.87 -12.92 -5.15
N ARG A 448 -2.71 -11.96 -4.77
CA ARG A 448 -3.65 -11.25 -5.64
C ARG A 448 -3.73 -9.78 -5.26
N ASN A 449 -3.52 -8.90 -6.23
CA ASN A 449 -3.79 -7.48 -6.11
C ASN A 449 -5.30 -7.19 -6.23
N THR A 450 -5.74 -6.01 -5.82
CA THR A 450 -7.11 -5.53 -6.02
C THR A 450 -7.44 -5.33 -7.50
N SER A 451 -8.74 -5.27 -7.82
CA SER A 451 -9.27 -5.18 -9.19
C SER A 451 -8.59 -4.11 -10.05
N GLY A 452 -8.07 -4.54 -11.19
CA GLY A 452 -7.61 -3.66 -12.26
C GLY A 452 -7.44 -4.46 -13.53
N ILE A 453 -8.15 -4.09 -14.59
CA ILE A 453 -8.16 -4.86 -15.85
C ILE A 453 -7.97 -3.90 -17.01
N LEU A 454 -6.87 -4.05 -17.75
CA LEU A 454 -6.58 -3.21 -18.90
C LEU A 454 -7.05 -3.89 -20.19
N LEU A 455 -7.93 -3.22 -20.93
CA LEU A 455 -8.34 -3.61 -22.27
C LEU A 455 -7.55 -2.78 -23.29
N ASN A 456 -6.62 -3.43 -23.98
CA ASN A 456 -5.87 -2.85 -25.09
C ASN A 456 -6.66 -3.03 -26.39
N LEU A 457 -6.95 -1.93 -27.06
CA LEU A 457 -7.72 -1.90 -28.31
C LEU A 457 -6.81 -1.78 -29.57
N ARG A 458 -5.52 -2.14 -29.42
CA ARG A 458 -4.41 -2.23 -30.40
C ARG A 458 -4.09 -1.00 -31.27
N ASP A 459 -5.01 -0.07 -31.49
CA ASP A 459 -4.76 1.22 -32.19
C ASP A 459 -4.21 2.30 -31.24
N ALA A 460 -3.26 1.93 -30.38
CA ALA A 460 -2.71 2.82 -29.36
C ALA A 460 -3.77 3.45 -28.42
N THR A 461 -4.91 2.78 -28.24
CA THR A 461 -5.95 3.16 -27.28
C THR A 461 -6.19 2.03 -26.30
N SER A 462 -6.26 2.36 -25.01
CA SER A 462 -6.62 1.41 -23.97
C SER A 462 -7.68 1.97 -23.03
N LEU A 463 -8.46 1.04 -22.47
CA LEU A 463 -9.50 1.29 -21.48
C LEU A 463 -9.17 0.47 -20.23
N LEU A 464 -9.08 1.14 -19.09
CA LEU A 464 -8.88 0.48 -17.79
C LEU A 464 -10.23 0.29 -17.09
N MET A 465 -10.58 -0.94 -16.73
CA MET A 465 -11.78 -1.32 -15.98
C MET A 465 -11.39 -1.57 -14.52
N ASP A 466 -11.85 -0.68 -13.66
CA ASP A 466 -11.44 -0.50 -12.27
C ASP A 466 -9.93 -0.26 -12.09
N CYS A 467 -9.57 0.37 -10.98
CA CYS A 467 -8.21 0.79 -10.65
C CYS A 467 -7.99 0.75 -9.15
N GLY A 468 -7.99 -0.45 -8.58
CA GLY A 468 -7.67 -0.67 -7.17
C GLY A 468 -6.23 -0.27 -6.81
N GLU A 469 -5.95 -0.13 -5.52
CA GLU A 469 -4.61 0.20 -5.01
C GLU A 469 -3.52 -0.70 -5.62
N GLY A 470 -2.42 -0.11 -6.08
CA GLY A 470 -1.29 -0.85 -6.65
C GLY A 470 -1.43 -1.21 -8.13
N THR A 471 -2.50 -0.80 -8.80
CA THR A 471 -2.66 -1.01 -10.26
C THR A 471 -1.47 -0.46 -11.06
N TYR A 472 -1.01 0.76 -10.76
CA TYR A 472 0.17 1.33 -11.43
C TYR A 472 1.42 0.47 -11.24
N ARG A 473 1.66 -0.03 -10.03
CA ARG A 473 2.77 -0.94 -9.75
C ARG A 473 2.68 -2.24 -10.54
N GLN A 474 1.49 -2.82 -10.63
CA GLN A 474 1.26 -4.02 -11.44
C GLN A 474 1.54 -3.74 -12.93
N MET A 475 1.23 -2.54 -13.42
CA MET A 475 1.59 -2.12 -14.77
C MET A 475 3.11 -1.95 -14.93
N CYS A 476 3.82 -1.37 -13.95
CA CYS A 476 5.28 -1.30 -13.96
C CYS A 476 5.90 -2.70 -14.09
N TYR A 477 5.42 -3.68 -13.32
CA TYR A 477 5.91 -5.07 -13.41
C TYR A 477 5.57 -5.74 -14.74
N HIS A 478 4.41 -5.44 -15.32
CA HIS A 478 3.98 -6.06 -16.57
C HIS A 478 4.70 -5.47 -17.79
N TYR A 479 4.90 -4.15 -17.82
CA TYR A 479 5.39 -3.42 -18.99
C TYR A 479 6.83 -2.93 -18.87
N GLY A 480 7.40 -2.82 -17.66
CA GLY A 480 8.75 -2.32 -17.42
C GLY A 480 8.94 -0.92 -17.99
N GLU A 481 10.02 -0.70 -18.74
CA GLU A 481 10.31 0.60 -19.38
C GLU A 481 9.23 1.08 -20.35
N ASP A 482 8.42 0.18 -20.91
CA ASP A 482 7.33 0.53 -21.82
C ASP A 482 6.12 1.15 -21.12
N ILE A 483 6.11 1.24 -19.78
CA ILE A 483 4.98 1.75 -18.99
C ILE A 483 4.53 3.15 -19.43
N ASP A 484 5.47 4.01 -19.81
CA ASP A 484 5.13 5.37 -20.26
C ASP A 484 4.34 5.33 -21.58
N ILE A 485 4.66 4.40 -22.47
CA ILE A 485 3.92 4.20 -23.72
C ILE A 485 2.48 3.77 -23.38
N ILE A 486 2.31 2.81 -22.47
CA ILE A 486 1.00 2.32 -22.07
C ILE A 486 0.16 3.41 -21.41
N LEU A 487 0.76 4.24 -20.54
CA LEU A 487 0.08 5.38 -19.92
C LEU A 487 -0.35 6.44 -20.95
N LYS A 488 0.47 6.70 -21.98
CA LYS A 488 0.10 7.60 -23.09
C LYS A 488 -1.10 7.07 -23.88
N GLN A 489 -1.17 5.75 -24.07
CA GLN A 489 -2.25 5.06 -24.78
C GLN A 489 -3.54 4.97 -23.97
N LEU A 490 -3.48 5.09 -22.64
CA LEU A 490 -4.66 5.08 -21.78
C LEU A 490 -5.55 6.30 -22.05
N ARG A 491 -6.74 6.05 -22.64
CA ARG A 491 -7.71 7.09 -23.01
C ARG A 491 -8.93 7.12 -22.11
N THR A 492 -9.29 5.99 -21.49
CA THR A 492 -10.47 5.91 -20.63
C THR A 492 -10.22 5.02 -19.42
N VAL A 493 -10.72 5.46 -18.27
CA VAL A 493 -10.87 4.62 -17.08
C VAL A 493 -12.36 4.51 -16.77
N PHE A 494 -12.86 3.29 -16.68
CA PHE A 494 -14.18 2.95 -16.19
C PHE A 494 -14.05 2.48 -14.74
N VAL A 495 -14.69 3.17 -13.81
CA VAL A 495 -14.80 2.73 -12.41
C VAL A 495 -16.24 2.31 -12.17
N SER A 496 -16.44 1.04 -11.82
CA SER A 496 -17.74 0.41 -11.69
C SER A 496 -18.58 0.95 -10.54
N HIS A 497 -17.97 1.18 -9.38
CA HIS A 497 -18.60 1.67 -8.15
C HIS A 497 -17.56 2.19 -7.13
N MET A 498 -18.00 2.64 -5.95
CA MET A 498 -17.16 3.35 -4.97
C MET A 498 -16.49 2.47 -3.89
N HIS A 499 -16.53 1.14 -4.00
CA HIS A 499 -15.70 0.33 -3.10
C HIS A 499 -14.22 0.52 -3.40
N ILE A 500 -13.44 0.57 -2.32
CA ILE A 500 -12.04 1.03 -2.32
C ILE A 500 -11.10 0.17 -3.16
N ASP A 501 -11.43 -1.10 -3.31
CA ASP A 501 -10.71 -2.08 -4.12
C ASP A 501 -10.85 -1.86 -5.62
N HIS A 502 -11.66 -0.88 -6.05
CA HIS A 502 -11.89 -0.57 -7.47
C HIS A 502 -11.39 0.81 -7.91
N HIS A 503 -10.92 1.68 -7.00
CA HIS A 503 -10.53 3.05 -7.42
C HIS A 503 -9.35 3.69 -6.66
N LEU A 504 -8.87 3.11 -5.54
CA LEU A 504 -7.82 3.76 -4.75
C LEU A 504 -6.49 3.98 -5.51
N GLY A 505 -6.21 3.19 -6.56
CA GLY A 505 -5.01 3.36 -7.39
C GLY A 505 -5.16 4.40 -8.50
N LEU A 506 -6.38 4.94 -8.71
CA LEU A 506 -6.68 5.84 -9.81
C LEU A 506 -5.88 7.14 -9.76
N VAL A 507 -5.80 7.75 -8.58
CA VAL A 507 -5.08 9.02 -8.37
C VAL A 507 -3.63 8.91 -8.84
N ASN A 508 -2.93 7.83 -8.49
CA ASN A 508 -1.55 7.62 -8.90
C ASN A 508 -1.43 7.46 -10.42
N ILE A 509 -2.29 6.66 -11.07
CA ILE A 509 -2.31 6.55 -12.54
C ILE A 509 -2.46 7.93 -13.20
N LEU A 510 -3.36 8.77 -12.71
CA LEU A 510 -3.58 10.12 -13.24
C LEU A 510 -2.34 11.01 -13.10
N LEU A 511 -1.71 10.99 -11.92
CA LEU A 511 -0.50 11.76 -11.63
C LEU A 511 0.68 11.31 -12.50
N GLN A 512 0.92 9.99 -12.63
CA GLN A 512 2.01 9.49 -13.46
C GLN A 512 1.78 9.81 -14.94
N ARG A 513 0.55 9.65 -15.43
CA ARG A 513 0.20 10.00 -16.80
C ARG A 513 0.39 11.50 -17.07
N LYS A 514 -0.02 12.37 -16.14
CA LYS A 514 0.19 13.82 -16.24
C LYS A 514 1.68 14.19 -16.32
N LYS A 515 2.54 13.56 -15.51
CA LYS A 515 3.99 13.81 -15.58
C LYS A 515 4.56 13.57 -16.98
N ILE A 516 3.99 12.62 -17.72
CA ILE A 516 4.44 12.22 -19.06
C ILE A 516 3.80 13.07 -20.17
N MET A 517 2.49 13.35 -20.07
CA MET A 517 1.72 14.02 -21.12
C MET A 517 1.64 15.54 -20.97
N GLY A 518 2.03 16.09 -19.82
CA GLY A 518 1.86 17.50 -19.50
C GLY A 518 0.41 17.88 -19.17
N SER A 519 0.14 19.19 -19.10
CA SER A 519 -1.13 19.73 -18.62
C SER A 519 -2.26 19.82 -19.66
N SER A 520 -1.95 19.70 -20.94
CA SER A 520 -2.90 19.91 -22.04
C SER A 520 -3.72 18.68 -22.42
N ASP A 521 -3.25 17.48 -22.07
CA ASP A 521 -3.93 16.23 -22.37
C ASP A 521 -4.71 15.70 -21.18
N TYR A 522 -5.78 14.94 -21.43
CA TYR A 522 -6.63 14.39 -20.38
C TYR A 522 -6.97 12.93 -20.62
N VAL A 523 -7.21 12.21 -19.53
CA VAL A 523 -7.89 10.91 -19.58
C VAL A 523 -9.36 11.08 -19.26
N ARG A 524 -10.21 10.29 -19.90
CA ARG A 524 -11.63 10.29 -19.59
C ARG A 524 -11.94 9.31 -18.47
N ILE A 525 -12.78 9.71 -17.53
CA ILE A 525 -13.24 8.86 -16.42
C ILE A 525 -14.74 8.66 -16.55
N ILE A 526 -15.17 7.41 -16.57
CA ILE A 526 -16.57 7.00 -16.54
C ILE A 526 -16.82 6.36 -15.17
N GLY A 527 -17.74 6.91 -14.38
CA GLY A 527 -17.96 6.43 -13.02
C GLY A 527 -19.17 7.04 -12.31
N PRO A 528 -19.40 6.68 -11.03
CA PRO A 528 -20.41 7.30 -10.19
C PRO A 528 -20.03 8.74 -9.82
N GLU A 529 -21.02 9.61 -9.61
CA GLU A 529 -20.78 11.05 -9.32
C GLU A 529 -19.89 11.30 -8.09
N SER A 530 -19.98 10.45 -7.08
CA SER A 530 -19.12 10.48 -5.89
C SER A 530 -17.63 10.30 -6.20
N LEU A 531 -17.28 9.68 -7.33
CA LEU A 531 -15.89 9.59 -7.79
C LEU A 531 -15.37 10.93 -8.29
N ASP A 532 -16.18 11.69 -9.04
CA ASP A 532 -15.80 13.05 -9.49
C ASP A 532 -15.52 13.95 -8.29
N LEU A 533 -16.39 13.89 -7.28
CA LEU A 533 -16.18 14.61 -6.02
C LEU A 533 -14.89 14.18 -5.32
N TYR A 534 -14.65 12.87 -5.18
CA TYR A 534 -13.42 12.34 -4.57
C TYR A 534 -12.16 12.87 -5.27
N LEU A 535 -12.10 12.80 -6.60
CA LEU A 535 -10.95 13.27 -7.37
C LEU A 535 -10.75 14.79 -7.26
N ARG A 536 -11.83 15.57 -7.34
CA ARG A 536 -11.76 17.03 -7.17
C ARG A 536 -11.35 17.44 -5.76
N TYR A 537 -11.85 16.74 -4.73
CA TYR A 537 -11.39 16.96 -3.36
C TYR A 537 -9.90 16.65 -3.24
N PHE A 538 -9.41 15.59 -3.87
CA PHE A 538 -7.98 15.29 -3.89
C PHE A 538 -7.14 16.42 -4.52
N GLU A 539 -7.59 16.96 -5.67
CA GLU A 539 -6.94 18.13 -6.30
C GLU A 539 -6.89 19.33 -5.33
N MET A 540 -8.00 19.62 -4.64
CA MET A 540 -8.08 20.73 -3.67
C MET A 540 -7.20 20.52 -2.43
N LEU A 541 -7.04 19.27 -1.99
CA LEU A 541 -6.24 18.90 -0.82
C LEU A 541 -4.74 18.95 -1.08
N THR A 542 -4.31 18.56 -2.28
CA THR A 542 -2.89 18.39 -2.63
C THR A 542 -2.33 19.50 -3.50
N GLY A 543 -3.20 20.29 -4.13
CA GLY A 543 -2.84 21.22 -5.21
C GLY A 543 -2.46 20.55 -6.52
N GLU A 544 -2.50 19.22 -6.58
CA GLU A 544 -2.09 18.50 -7.78
C GLU A 544 -3.28 18.31 -8.70
N SER A 545 -3.31 19.04 -9.82
CA SER A 545 -4.32 18.73 -10.84
C SER A 545 -4.11 17.33 -11.42
N LEU A 546 -5.20 16.59 -11.60
CA LEU A 546 -5.25 15.21 -12.08
C LEU A 546 -5.58 15.11 -13.58
N ASN A 547 -5.84 16.23 -14.27
CA ASN A 547 -6.09 16.32 -15.72
C ASN A 547 -7.05 15.26 -16.28
N PHE A 548 -8.29 15.25 -15.79
CA PHE A 548 -9.31 14.31 -16.25
C PHE A 548 -10.56 15.02 -16.76
N ARG A 549 -11.33 14.32 -17.60
CA ARG A 549 -12.71 14.69 -17.93
C ARG A 549 -13.66 13.63 -17.41
N PHE A 550 -14.59 14.02 -16.56
CA PHE A 550 -15.55 13.11 -15.96
C PHE A 550 -16.79 12.92 -16.84
N THR A 551 -17.31 11.71 -16.89
CA THR A 551 -18.58 11.36 -17.55
C THR A 551 -19.38 10.45 -16.64
N GLN A 552 -20.48 10.97 -16.08
CA GLN A 552 -21.37 10.17 -15.24
C GLN A 552 -22.08 9.09 -16.08
N PHE A 553 -22.42 7.95 -15.46
CA PHE A 553 -23.09 6.83 -16.12
C PHE A 553 -24.37 7.21 -16.88
N TRP A 554 -25.15 8.16 -16.36
CA TRP A 554 -26.38 8.62 -17.00
C TRP A 554 -26.15 9.29 -18.36
N TRP A 555 -25.04 10.01 -18.54
CA TRP A 555 -24.70 10.61 -19.83
C TRP A 555 -24.40 9.55 -20.89
N VAL A 556 -23.79 8.44 -20.48
CA VAL A 556 -23.56 7.29 -21.35
C VAL A 556 -24.89 6.63 -21.75
N LYS A 557 -25.81 6.44 -20.79
CA LYS A 557 -27.15 5.88 -21.05
C LYS A 557 -27.98 6.72 -22.04
N ARG A 558 -27.95 8.06 -21.91
CA ARG A 558 -28.62 8.96 -22.87
C ARG A 558 -27.96 8.99 -24.25
N GLY A 559 -26.71 8.53 -24.33
CA GLY A 559 -25.91 8.41 -25.55
C GLY A 559 -26.21 7.17 -26.42
N VAL A 560 -26.97 6.20 -25.92
CA VAL A 560 -27.34 4.97 -26.68
C VAL A 560 -28.38 5.26 -27.79
N GLY A 561 -28.84 6.51 -27.95
CA GLY A 561 -29.71 6.94 -29.07
C GLY A 561 -29.40 8.30 -29.73
N LYS A 562 -28.67 9.21 -29.08
CA LYS A 562 -28.39 10.58 -29.59
C LYS A 562 -26.98 10.73 -30.19
N LYS A 563 -26.79 11.74 -31.06
CA LYS A 563 -25.54 12.01 -31.81
C LYS A 563 -24.29 12.02 -30.91
N GLU A 564 -24.40 12.53 -29.68
CA GLU A 564 -23.30 12.69 -28.72
C GLU A 564 -22.72 11.36 -28.19
N GLY A 565 -23.54 10.34 -27.90
CA GLY A 565 -23.05 9.04 -27.44
C GLY A 565 -22.43 8.17 -28.54
N ARG A 566 -22.90 8.35 -29.79
CA ARG A 566 -22.21 7.82 -30.96
C ARG A 566 -20.87 8.50 -31.19
N THR A 567 -20.79 9.83 -31.04
CA THR A 567 -19.51 10.55 -31.08
C THR A 567 -18.56 10.09 -29.96
N PHE A 568 -19.09 9.81 -28.77
CA PHE A 568 -18.34 9.30 -27.64
C PHE A 568 -17.71 7.93 -27.89
N SER A 569 -18.51 6.94 -28.30
CA SER A 569 -18.03 5.58 -28.58
C SER A 569 -17.00 5.60 -29.71
N ARG A 570 -17.26 6.38 -30.76
CA ARG A 570 -16.32 6.60 -31.87
C ARG A 570 -15.00 7.25 -31.44
N SER A 571 -15.02 8.14 -30.46
CA SER A 571 -13.79 8.74 -29.91
C SER A 571 -12.86 7.72 -29.24
N LEU A 572 -13.40 6.55 -28.87
CA LEU A 572 -12.66 5.42 -28.31
C LEU A 572 -12.41 4.31 -29.35
N GLY A 573 -12.76 4.54 -30.62
CA GLY A 573 -12.71 3.51 -31.66
C GLY A 573 -13.74 2.39 -31.49
N LEU A 574 -14.74 2.55 -30.63
CA LEU A 574 -15.77 1.54 -30.34
C LEU A 574 -17.00 1.72 -31.23
N SER A 575 -17.60 0.61 -31.66
CA SER A 575 -18.89 0.64 -32.37
C SER A 575 -20.04 0.89 -31.40
N ALA A 576 -19.96 0.36 -30.17
CA ALA A 576 -20.89 0.66 -29.10
C ALA A 576 -20.21 0.59 -27.72
N LEU A 577 -20.72 1.41 -26.78
CA LEU A 577 -20.37 1.35 -25.37
C LEU A 577 -21.65 1.54 -24.56
N SER A 578 -21.94 0.59 -23.67
CA SER A 578 -23.10 0.62 -22.78
C SER A 578 -22.69 0.41 -21.33
N VAL A 579 -23.33 1.16 -20.43
CA VAL A 579 -23.11 1.04 -18.98
C VAL A 579 -24.41 0.59 -18.34
N VAL A 580 -24.36 -0.56 -17.66
CA VAL A 580 -25.55 -1.33 -17.25
C VAL A 580 -25.61 -1.41 -15.73
N PRO A 581 -26.71 -0.96 -15.08
CA PRO A 581 -26.88 -1.13 -13.63
C PRO A 581 -26.72 -2.58 -13.19
N THR A 582 -26.02 -2.77 -12.08
CA THR A 582 -25.81 -4.08 -11.45
C THR A 582 -26.37 -4.12 -10.03
N LYS A 583 -26.47 -5.33 -9.48
CA LYS A 583 -27.10 -5.58 -8.17
C LYS A 583 -26.03 -5.73 -7.09
N HIS A 584 -25.47 -4.60 -6.62
CA HIS A 584 -24.39 -4.63 -5.62
C HIS A 584 -24.50 -3.52 -4.57
N SER A 585 -24.00 -2.34 -4.92
CA SER A 585 -24.12 -1.10 -4.17
C SER A 585 -24.97 -0.11 -4.96
N ASP A 586 -25.36 0.99 -4.33
CA ASP A 586 -25.93 2.12 -5.06
C ASP A 586 -24.96 2.57 -6.16
N TYR A 587 -25.52 2.82 -7.34
CA TYR A 587 -24.79 3.24 -8.54
C TYR A 587 -23.72 2.25 -9.03
N SER A 588 -23.77 0.96 -8.67
CA SER A 588 -22.90 -0.05 -9.31
C SER A 588 -23.32 -0.34 -10.74
N HIS A 589 -22.34 -0.42 -11.65
CA HIS A 589 -22.58 -0.71 -13.06
C HIS A 589 -21.53 -1.65 -13.67
N GLY A 590 -21.99 -2.52 -14.57
CA GLY A 590 -21.16 -3.25 -15.53
C GLY A 590 -20.96 -2.46 -16.82
N LEU A 591 -20.02 -2.92 -17.65
CA LEU A 591 -19.64 -2.31 -18.91
C LEU A 591 -19.80 -3.30 -20.05
N VAL A 592 -20.38 -2.86 -21.17
CA VAL A 592 -20.44 -3.60 -22.43
C VAL A 592 -19.77 -2.76 -23.51
N VAL A 593 -18.76 -3.31 -24.15
CA VAL A 593 -18.04 -2.67 -25.26
C VAL A 593 -18.07 -3.56 -26.50
N GLU A 594 -18.31 -2.93 -27.64
CA GLU A 594 -18.35 -3.59 -28.94
C GLU A 594 -17.43 -2.87 -29.91
N ARG A 595 -16.73 -3.65 -30.73
CA ARG A 595 -15.89 -3.14 -31.81
C ARG A 595 -15.58 -4.28 -32.79
N ASN A 596 -15.52 -3.96 -34.08
CA ASN A 596 -15.03 -4.88 -35.13
C ASN A 596 -15.62 -6.31 -35.07
N GLY A 597 -16.89 -6.44 -34.71
CA GLY A 597 -17.60 -7.73 -34.64
C GLY A 597 -17.45 -8.50 -33.32
N TRP A 598 -16.60 -8.07 -32.39
CA TRP A 598 -16.50 -8.65 -31.06
C TRP A 598 -17.25 -7.83 -30.00
N LYS A 599 -17.63 -8.51 -28.92
CA LYS A 599 -18.32 -7.93 -27.75
C LYS A 599 -17.68 -8.40 -26.45
N ILE A 600 -17.29 -7.46 -25.59
CA ILE A 600 -16.77 -7.74 -24.25
C ILE A 600 -17.73 -7.20 -23.20
N VAL A 601 -18.02 -8.01 -22.19
CA VAL A 601 -18.86 -7.65 -21.05
C VAL A 601 -18.03 -7.76 -19.78
N TYR A 602 -17.98 -6.68 -18.99
CA TYR A 602 -17.41 -6.68 -17.65
C TYR A 602 -18.53 -6.54 -16.63
N SER A 603 -18.64 -7.49 -15.70
CA SER A 603 -19.75 -7.51 -14.75
C SER A 603 -19.64 -6.48 -13.65
N ALA A 604 -18.42 -6.07 -13.28
CA ALA A 604 -18.12 -5.51 -11.96
C ALA A 604 -18.64 -6.41 -10.82
N ASP A 605 -18.74 -5.86 -9.60
CA ASP A 605 -19.38 -6.54 -8.48
C ASP A 605 -20.89 -6.54 -8.65
N THR A 606 -21.50 -7.73 -8.51
CA THR A 606 -22.93 -7.92 -8.72
C THR A 606 -23.42 -9.26 -8.20
N ARG A 607 -24.65 -9.30 -7.67
CA ARG A 607 -25.51 -10.49 -7.72
C ARG A 607 -25.90 -10.82 -9.16
N PRO A 608 -26.39 -12.04 -9.47
CA PRO A 608 -26.90 -12.37 -10.80
C PRO A 608 -27.86 -11.30 -11.35
N CYS A 609 -27.47 -10.67 -12.45
CA CYS A 609 -28.14 -9.48 -12.98
C CYS A 609 -28.71 -9.75 -14.38
N LYS A 610 -30.04 -9.89 -14.45
CA LYS A 610 -30.76 -10.11 -15.71
C LYS A 610 -30.49 -9.01 -16.74
N GLN A 611 -30.44 -7.74 -16.32
CA GLN A 611 -30.22 -6.64 -17.24
C GLN A 611 -28.85 -6.72 -17.93
N LEU A 612 -27.81 -7.10 -17.17
CA LEU A 612 -26.47 -7.32 -17.72
C LEU A 612 -26.46 -8.51 -18.69
N ILE A 613 -27.11 -9.61 -18.33
CA ILE A 613 -27.27 -10.80 -19.17
C ILE A 613 -27.98 -10.46 -20.49
N ASP A 614 -29.07 -9.71 -20.44
CA ASP A 614 -29.86 -9.33 -21.61
C ASP A 614 -29.06 -8.38 -22.53
N THR A 615 -28.35 -7.42 -21.96
CA THR A 615 -27.54 -6.45 -22.72
C THR A 615 -26.30 -7.12 -23.32
N GLY A 616 -25.71 -8.06 -22.59
CA GLY A 616 -24.49 -8.77 -22.94
C GLY A 616 -24.68 -9.98 -23.85
N GLN A 617 -25.91 -10.26 -24.33
CA GLN A 617 -26.19 -11.46 -25.13
C GLN A 617 -25.17 -11.67 -26.25
N LYS A 618 -24.71 -12.93 -26.38
CA LYS A 618 -23.70 -13.38 -27.36
C LYS A 618 -22.38 -12.62 -27.23
N ALA A 619 -21.94 -12.35 -26.00
CA ALA A 619 -20.62 -11.77 -25.77
C ALA A 619 -19.52 -12.71 -26.28
N THR A 620 -18.53 -12.16 -26.99
CA THR A 620 -17.30 -12.87 -27.34
C THR A 620 -16.53 -13.24 -26.07
N LEU A 621 -16.45 -12.30 -25.12
CA LEU A 621 -15.83 -12.51 -23.83
C LEU A 621 -16.68 -11.89 -22.71
N LEU A 622 -17.04 -12.69 -21.73
CA LEU A 622 -17.58 -12.24 -20.45
C LEU A 622 -16.49 -12.29 -19.38
N ILE A 623 -16.19 -11.15 -18.75
CA ILE A 623 -15.37 -11.03 -17.55
C ILE A 623 -16.33 -10.87 -16.37
N HIS A 624 -16.45 -11.91 -15.53
CA HIS A 624 -17.44 -11.94 -14.46
C HIS A 624 -16.82 -12.09 -13.07
N GLU A 625 -17.35 -11.38 -12.07
CA GLU A 625 -16.97 -11.59 -10.68
C GLU A 625 -17.40 -12.97 -10.17
N ALA A 626 -16.55 -13.60 -9.37
CA ALA A 626 -16.81 -14.88 -8.73
C ALA A 626 -16.21 -14.87 -7.32
N THR A 627 -16.67 -13.91 -6.51
CA THR A 627 -16.04 -13.58 -5.23
C THR A 627 -16.00 -14.74 -4.25
N PHE A 628 -17.05 -15.57 -4.25
CA PHE A 628 -17.24 -16.65 -3.27
C PHE A 628 -17.28 -18.04 -3.91
N GLU A 629 -16.77 -19.01 -3.17
CA GLU A 629 -17.05 -20.43 -3.44
C GLU A 629 -18.52 -20.74 -3.17
N ASP A 630 -19.07 -21.77 -3.81
CA ASP A 630 -20.48 -22.12 -3.72
C ASP A 630 -20.95 -22.43 -2.29
N GLN A 631 -20.04 -22.95 -1.44
CA GLN A 631 -20.29 -23.20 -0.02
C GLN A 631 -20.58 -21.92 0.78
N LEU A 632 -20.20 -20.75 0.26
CA LEU A 632 -20.37 -19.45 0.90
C LEU A 632 -21.53 -18.65 0.27
N LEU A 633 -22.53 -19.34 -0.32
CA LEU A 633 -23.69 -18.70 -0.97
C LEU A 633 -24.40 -17.68 -0.09
N ASP A 634 -24.62 -17.97 1.19
CA ASP A 634 -25.31 -17.04 2.09
C ASP A 634 -24.50 -15.76 2.33
N ARG A 635 -23.17 -15.90 2.40
CA ARG A 635 -22.27 -14.74 2.44
C ARG A 635 -22.30 -13.97 1.14
N ALA A 636 -22.26 -14.66 0.00
CA ALA A 636 -22.38 -14.04 -1.33
C ALA A 636 -23.66 -13.19 -1.43
N LYS A 637 -24.80 -13.73 -1.00
CA LYS A 637 -26.06 -12.97 -0.91
C LYS A 637 -25.98 -11.78 0.05
N ALA A 638 -25.47 -11.99 1.26
CA ALA A 638 -25.38 -10.93 2.28
C ALA A 638 -24.47 -9.77 1.88
N THR A 639 -23.45 -10.03 1.06
CA THR A 639 -22.50 -9.01 0.56
C THR A 639 -22.74 -8.61 -0.89
N ASN A 640 -23.86 -9.04 -1.49
CA ASN A 640 -24.24 -8.77 -2.88
C ASN A 640 -23.20 -9.15 -3.95
N HIS A 641 -22.59 -10.34 -3.84
CA HIS A 641 -21.64 -10.90 -4.80
C HIS A 641 -22.10 -12.24 -5.39
N CYS A 642 -21.42 -12.72 -6.42
CA CYS A 642 -21.69 -14.04 -6.99
C CYS A 642 -20.85 -15.14 -6.35
N THR A 643 -21.44 -16.33 -6.30
CA THR A 643 -20.68 -17.58 -6.23
C THR A 643 -20.14 -17.98 -7.62
N VAL A 644 -19.19 -18.91 -7.67
CA VAL A 644 -18.65 -19.45 -8.94
C VAL A 644 -19.76 -20.03 -9.82
N SER A 645 -20.63 -20.88 -9.27
CA SER A 645 -21.72 -21.50 -10.04
C SER A 645 -22.75 -20.48 -10.52
N GLU A 646 -23.01 -19.42 -9.75
CA GLU A 646 -23.90 -18.34 -10.19
C GLU A 646 -23.30 -17.54 -11.36
N ALA A 647 -22.00 -17.24 -11.31
CA ALA A 647 -21.30 -16.57 -12.42
C ALA A 647 -21.31 -17.43 -13.70
N ILE A 648 -21.10 -18.75 -13.58
CA ILE A 648 -21.22 -19.71 -14.69
C ILE A 648 -22.63 -19.68 -15.28
N ARG A 649 -23.67 -19.74 -14.44
CA ARG A 649 -25.06 -19.67 -14.90
C ARG A 649 -25.36 -18.35 -15.62
N CYS A 650 -24.81 -17.24 -15.15
CA CYS A 650 -24.92 -15.95 -15.84
C CYS A 650 -24.28 -16.00 -17.24
N SER A 651 -23.12 -16.64 -17.37
CA SER A 651 -22.44 -16.88 -18.65
C SER A 651 -23.30 -17.70 -19.64
N GLU A 652 -23.87 -18.81 -19.17
CA GLU A 652 -24.73 -19.69 -19.98
C GLU A 652 -25.98 -18.96 -20.47
N LEU A 653 -26.65 -18.21 -19.59
CA LEU A 653 -27.83 -17.42 -19.95
C LEU A 653 -27.48 -16.27 -20.90
N MET A 654 -26.28 -15.69 -20.77
CA MET A 654 -25.76 -14.67 -21.69
C MET A 654 -25.36 -15.27 -23.05
N LYS A 655 -25.22 -16.61 -23.12
CA LYS A 655 -24.66 -17.33 -24.27
C LYS A 655 -23.28 -16.77 -24.64
N ALA A 656 -22.46 -16.48 -23.62
CA ALA A 656 -21.11 -15.98 -23.82
C ALA A 656 -20.24 -17.06 -24.49
N GLU A 657 -19.48 -16.68 -25.51
CA GLU A 657 -18.60 -17.59 -26.24
C GLU A 657 -17.45 -18.07 -25.36
N HIS A 658 -16.90 -17.15 -24.55
CA HIS A 658 -15.86 -17.39 -23.56
C HIS A 658 -16.16 -16.61 -22.28
N THR A 659 -15.73 -17.14 -21.15
CA THR A 659 -15.86 -16.49 -19.83
C THR A 659 -14.57 -16.60 -19.04
N ILE A 660 -14.17 -15.48 -18.46
CA ILE A 660 -13.07 -15.41 -17.51
C ILE A 660 -13.62 -14.88 -16.18
N LEU A 661 -13.51 -15.69 -15.14
CA LEU A 661 -13.89 -15.33 -13.80
C LEU A 661 -12.77 -14.53 -13.12
N THR A 662 -13.13 -13.53 -12.33
CA THR A 662 -12.19 -12.68 -11.59
C THR A 662 -12.78 -12.27 -10.23
N HIS A 663 -12.11 -11.34 -9.53
CA HIS A 663 -12.55 -10.76 -8.26
C HIS A 663 -12.66 -11.78 -7.11
N PHE A 664 -11.70 -12.70 -7.02
CA PHE A 664 -11.72 -13.78 -6.05
C PHE A 664 -11.37 -13.31 -4.65
N SER A 665 -11.79 -14.06 -3.62
CA SER A 665 -11.24 -13.85 -2.29
C SER A 665 -9.71 -13.98 -2.28
N SER A 666 -9.02 -12.94 -1.81
CA SER A 666 -7.55 -12.86 -1.78
C SER A 666 -6.85 -13.88 -0.86
N ARG A 667 -7.58 -14.83 -0.25
CA ARG A 667 -7.05 -15.85 0.67
C ARG A 667 -6.39 -17.04 -0.05
N HIS A 668 -6.82 -17.36 -1.27
CA HIS A 668 -6.34 -18.52 -2.01
C HIS A 668 -5.92 -18.10 -3.44
N LEU A 669 -4.77 -18.61 -3.90
CA LEU A 669 -4.33 -18.35 -5.29
C LEU A 669 -5.18 -19.14 -6.29
N PHE A 670 -5.70 -20.31 -5.94
CA PHE A 670 -6.66 -21.01 -6.79
C PHE A 670 -8.06 -20.87 -6.17
N PRO A 671 -9.09 -20.40 -6.91
CA PRO A 671 -10.35 -19.98 -6.30
C PRO A 671 -11.18 -21.07 -5.62
N CYS A 672 -11.08 -22.32 -6.08
CA CYS A 672 -11.76 -23.47 -5.48
C CYS A 672 -11.03 -24.78 -5.82
N GLU A 673 -11.13 -25.82 -4.98
CA GLU A 673 -10.78 -27.19 -5.39
C GLU A 673 -11.79 -27.64 -6.46
N THR A 674 -11.33 -27.85 -7.70
CA THR A 674 -12.26 -27.92 -8.84
C THR A 674 -13.07 -29.22 -8.88
N ALA A 675 -14.40 -29.07 -8.88
CA ALA A 675 -15.20 -29.79 -9.87
C ALA A 675 -14.87 -29.17 -11.25
N ARG A 676 -14.68 -30.01 -12.26
CA ARG A 676 -14.25 -29.62 -13.63
C ARG A 676 -15.08 -28.43 -14.15
N LEU A 677 -14.45 -27.28 -14.43
CA LEU A 677 -15.12 -26.12 -15.04
C LEU A 677 -15.68 -26.48 -16.43
N PRO A 678 -16.79 -25.83 -16.87
CA PRO A 678 -17.27 -25.95 -18.24
C PRO A 678 -16.24 -25.47 -19.28
N ASP A 679 -16.35 -25.98 -20.53
CA ASP A 679 -15.28 -25.81 -21.52
C ASP A 679 -14.90 -24.37 -21.88
N ARG A 680 -15.83 -23.43 -21.68
CA ARG A 680 -15.67 -22.02 -22.05
C ARG A 680 -15.33 -21.10 -20.88
N VAL A 681 -15.18 -21.66 -19.67
CA VAL A 681 -14.99 -20.89 -18.43
C VAL A 681 -13.57 -21.07 -17.91
N ASN A 682 -12.90 -19.96 -17.59
CA ASN A 682 -11.52 -19.93 -17.12
C ASN A 682 -11.38 -19.00 -15.90
N PHE A 683 -10.30 -19.16 -15.13
CA PHE A 683 -9.98 -18.26 -14.02
C PHE A 683 -8.94 -17.22 -14.41
N ALA A 684 -9.09 -15.99 -13.93
CA ALA A 684 -8.07 -14.95 -14.03
C ALA A 684 -6.99 -15.06 -12.95
N PHE A 685 -5.79 -14.64 -13.32
CA PHE A 685 -4.64 -14.49 -12.43
C PHE A 685 -3.97 -13.15 -12.70
N ASP A 686 -3.29 -12.60 -11.69
CA ASP A 686 -2.55 -11.35 -11.86
C ASP A 686 -1.49 -11.51 -12.97
N HIS A 687 -1.37 -10.48 -13.79
CA HIS A 687 -0.56 -10.40 -15.01
C HIS A 687 -0.88 -11.44 -16.09
N MET A 688 -2.04 -12.10 -16.03
CA MET A 688 -2.54 -12.90 -17.15
C MET A 688 -2.90 -11.97 -18.32
N THR A 689 -2.38 -12.27 -19.50
CA THR A 689 -2.66 -11.57 -20.76
C THR A 689 -3.42 -12.49 -21.68
N VAL A 690 -4.58 -12.03 -22.18
CA VAL A 690 -5.45 -12.81 -23.05
C VAL A 690 -5.75 -12.01 -24.30
N ARG A 691 -5.31 -12.52 -25.45
CA ARG A 691 -5.66 -12.00 -26.78
C ARG A 691 -6.88 -12.75 -27.29
N GLN A 692 -7.63 -12.19 -28.24
CA GLN A 692 -8.83 -12.86 -28.77
C GLN A 692 -8.48 -14.25 -29.33
N LYS A 693 -7.33 -14.39 -30.00
CA LYS A 693 -6.85 -15.69 -30.51
C LYS A 693 -6.60 -16.75 -29.42
N ASP A 694 -6.27 -16.32 -28.20
CA ASP A 694 -5.91 -17.23 -27.11
C ASP A 694 -7.15 -17.88 -26.49
N LEU A 695 -8.32 -17.23 -26.58
CA LEU A 695 -9.58 -17.64 -25.95
C LEU A 695 -9.98 -19.10 -26.21
N SER A 696 -9.78 -19.58 -27.43
CA SER A 696 -10.11 -20.96 -27.84
C SER A 696 -9.22 -22.03 -27.20
N THR A 697 -8.05 -21.63 -26.67
CA THR A 697 -7.03 -22.54 -26.14
C THR A 697 -6.83 -22.43 -24.63
N LEU A 698 -7.37 -21.37 -23.99
CA LEU A 698 -7.21 -21.11 -22.55
C LEU A 698 -7.61 -22.30 -21.66
N GLN A 699 -8.67 -23.01 -22.00
CA GLN A 699 -9.12 -24.13 -21.18
C GLN A 699 -8.08 -25.26 -21.12
N ARG A 700 -7.31 -25.46 -22.19
CA ARG A 700 -6.30 -26.53 -22.27
C ARG A 700 -5.15 -26.30 -21.29
N ILE A 701 -4.88 -25.06 -20.92
CA ILE A 701 -3.80 -24.72 -19.99
C ILE A 701 -4.26 -24.75 -18.52
N MET A 702 -5.56 -24.58 -18.22
CA MET A 702 -6.09 -24.50 -16.85
C MET A 702 -5.68 -25.68 -15.94
N PRO A 703 -5.74 -26.97 -16.35
CA PRO A 703 -5.30 -28.08 -15.50
C PRO A 703 -3.80 -28.03 -15.16
N SER A 704 -2.98 -27.54 -16.10
CA SER A 704 -1.53 -27.34 -15.87
C SER A 704 -1.29 -26.22 -14.85
N LEU A 705 -2.01 -25.10 -14.99
CA LEU A 705 -1.94 -23.97 -14.07
C LEU A 705 -2.34 -24.39 -12.64
N GLU A 706 -3.46 -25.10 -12.49
CA GLU A 706 -3.95 -25.62 -11.22
C GLU A 706 -2.91 -26.51 -10.55
N LYS A 707 -2.35 -27.48 -11.29
CA LYS A 707 -1.30 -28.38 -10.78
C LYS A 707 -0.08 -27.59 -10.29
N THR A 708 0.40 -26.63 -11.08
CA THR A 708 1.55 -25.79 -10.73
C THR A 708 1.30 -24.98 -9.47
N ILE A 709 0.12 -24.36 -9.35
CA ILE A 709 -0.27 -23.56 -8.20
C ILE A 709 -0.43 -24.42 -6.94
N LEU A 710 -1.16 -25.54 -7.02
CA LEU A 710 -1.40 -26.41 -5.86
C LEU A 710 -0.10 -27.07 -5.34
N GLN A 711 0.80 -27.50 -6.23
CA GLN A 711 2.10 -28.05 -5.83
C GLN A 711 2.95 -27.04 -5.05
N SER A 712 2.94 -25.77 -5.47
CA SER A 712 3.69 -24.70 -4.80
C SER A 712 3.14 -24.35 -3.41
N GLN A 713 1.84 -24.56 -3.18
CA GLN A 713 1.18 -24.29 -1.89
C GLN A 713 1.40 -25.41 -0.85
N ARG A 714 1.51 -26.68 -1.29
CA ARG A 714 1.69 -27.83 -0.39
C ARG A 714 2.99 -27.81 0.42
N GLY A 715 4.02 -27.08 -0.02
CA GLY A 715 5.29 -26.91 0.70
C GLY A 715 5.22 -26.09 1.99
N LYS A 716 4.05 -25.52 2.37
CA LYS A 716 3.87 -24.64 3.54
C LYS A 716 2.94 -25.19 4.64
N ARG A 717 2.48 -26.44 4.59
CA ARG A 717 1.80 -27.00 5.78
C ARG A 717 2.84 -27.13 6.91
N PRO A 718 2.64 -26.51 8.09
CA PRO A 718 3.48 -26.81 9.23
C PRO A 718 3.40 -28.32 9.44
N ARG A 719 4.55 -28.99 9.64
CA ARG A 719 4.55 -30.36 10.19
C ARG A 719 3.64 -30.31 11.41
N ARG A 720 2.47 -30.94 11.32
CA ARG A 720 1.66 -31.25 12.51
C ARG A 720 2.65 -31.91 13.46
N LYS A 721 2.99 -31.24 14.55
CA LYS A 721 3.64 -31.92 15.67
C LYS A 721 2.66 -33.01 16.07
N ARG A 722 3.00 -34.26 15.73
CA ARG A 722 2.43 -35.42 16.40
C ARG A 722 2.87 -35.27 17.85
N ASN A 723 1.95 -34.83 18.70
CA ASN A 723 1.90 -35.24 20.10
C ASN A 723 0.53 -35.88 20.26
#